data_AF-A0A415ISH1-F1
#
_entry.id   AF-A0A415ISH1-F1
#
_cell.length_a   1.000
_cell.length_b   1.000
_cell.length_c   1.000
_cell.angle_alpha   90.00
_cell.angle_beta   90.00
_cell.angle_gamma   90.00
#
_symmetry.space_group_name_H-M   'P 1'
#
loop_
_entity.id
_entity.type
_entity.pdbx_description
1 polymer ?
#
loop_
_entity_poly.entity_id
_entity_poly.type
_entity_poly.pdbx_seq_one_letter_code
_entity_poly.pdbx_strand_id
1 'polypeptide(L)'
;MKSNHWLLTVALTFIVLQTKADAWIRINQLGYLPQSVKVAVFMSEEPTDIQEYALVDAFTGQTVRTFNSIKSTGKMGLMKSTYRLNFSDFNQPGTYYLKAGKVVSPHFPINNHVYNGTADFLLNYMRQQRCGYNPFLKDSCHVHDGYILYHPTKTGQHIDVRGGWHDATDYLQYTTTSANAIYQMMFAYQENPESFGDFYDAAGLPGANGIPDIVDEIKWGLDWLNRMNPASGELYNQIADDRDHAGMRLPNEDKVDYGYGPGNGRPVYFCSGEPQVRGQFMNTTTGVASTAGKYASCFALGARLLKNFYPEFAAEIEAKADAAYQEGVKKPGACQTASVLSPYIYEEDNWVDDMELGAMELFKSTGDLTYLQQAVEYGRREPVTPWMGADSARHYQWYPFMNMGHYHLAKVNNDRLSKEFIRNMHTGIVRTYEKAVESPFMHGIPYTWCSNNLTTAMLTQCRLYREATGDESYKEMEAAMLDWLFGCNPWGTSMIVELPLYGDYPSQPHSSLLNAGVGNTTGGLVDGPVYRTIFESLRGVNMTGIPGTPGQDYERFQPDLMVYHDAIHDYSTNEPTMDGTACLTYYLSAMQKEGMKQANIQGDKNVYVNGGIIRTDPSKKQITLVFTAADKADGANAIISTLKKYGIKGGFFFTGEFYELYPEVVKRLRTEGHLVGSHSYGHLLYMPWENRDSLLVTREQFEQDMLKSYAGMREAGIEYKDAPVYIPPYEYYNKEIAAWAKNMGIQLINYTPGTMSNADYTTPDMGQKYRSSKFIYDKIMEVEKKEGLNGHLMLIHFGTDDRRTDKFYNGYLDKMIKTLKRKGYTFVPVLEAIGM
;
A
#
# COMPACT_ATOMS: atom_id res chain seq x y z
N MET A 1 -55.99 -66.95 12.55
CA MET A 1 -56.39 -65.56 12.24
C MET A 1 -55.14 -64.68 12.26
N LYS A 2 -55.06 -63.79 11.28
CA LYS A 2 -53.95 -62.93 10.85
C LYS A 2 -53.04 -62.36 11.97
N SER A 3 -51.73 -62.48 11.76
CA SER A 3 -50.70 -61.59 12.33
C SER A 3 -49.75 -61.20 11.19
N ASN A 4 -49.83 -59.95 10.76
CA ASN A 4 -48.99 -59.36 9.72
C ASN A 4 -47.67 -58.91 10.35
N HIS A 5 -46.53 -59.40 9.85
CA HIS A 5 -45.24 -58.72 9.98
C HIS A 5 -44.70 -58.47 8.57
N TRP A 6 -44.70 -57.19 8.17
CA TRP A 6 -43.99 -56.70 7.00
C TRP A 6 -42.53 -56.45 7.41
N LEU A 7 -41.60 -57.18 6.80
CA LEU A 7 -40.18 -56.86 6.78
C LEU A 7 -39.98 -55.67 5.84
N LEU A 8 -39.61 -54.52 6.40
CA LEU A 8 -39.12 -53.36 5.67
C LEU A 8 -37.60 -53.47 5.57
N THR A 9 -37.10 -53.85 4.39
CA THR A 9 -35.68 -53.77 4.05
C THR A 9 -35.33 -52.31 3.75
N VAL A 10 -34.62 -51.65 4.66
CA VAL A 10 -34.03 -50.33 4.41
C VAL A 10 -32.73 -50.53 3.65
N ALA A 11 -32.71 -50.16 2.36
CA ALA A 11 -31.49 -50.04 1.58
C ALA A 11 -30.80 -48.71 1.91
N LEU A 12 -29.73 -48.76 2.71
CA LEU A 12 -28.83 -47.64 2.94
C LEU A 12 -27.99 -47.40 1.69
N THR A 13 -28.32 -46.36 0.93
CA THR A 13 -27.47 -45.86 -0.16
C THR A 13 -26.41 -44.94 0.45
N PHE A 14 -25.18 -45.44 0.58
CA PHE A 14 -24.02 -44.60 0.88
C PHE A 14 -23.72 -43.71 -0.34
N ILE A 15 -24.14 -42.45 -0.28
CA ILE A 15 -23.63 -41.42 -1.19
C ILE A 15 -22.23 -41.06 -0.67
N VAL A 16 -21.21 -41.67 -1.28
CA VAL A 16 -19.82 -41.22 -1.11
C VAL A 16 -19.69 -39.89 -1.84
N LEU A 17 -19.78 -38.78 -1.10
CA LEU A 17 -19.29 -37.48 -1.56
C LEU A 17 -17.78 -37.64 -1.78
N GLN A 18 -17.36 -37.88 -3.03
CA GLN A 18 -15.96 -37.72 -3.40
C GLN A 18 -15.64 -36.23 -3.28
N THR A 19 -15.05 -35.83 -2.17
CA THR A 19 -14.31 -34.57 -2.07
C THR A 19 -13.26 -34.59 -3.17
N LYS A 20 -13.43 -33.78 -4.21
CA LYS A 20 -12.41 -33.63 -5.25
C LYS A 20 -11.23 -32.91 -4.63
N ALA A 21 -10.07 -33.54 -4.69
CA ALA A 21 -8.83 -32.88 -4.32
C ALA A 21 -8.49 -31.80 -5.36
N ASP A 22 -8.08 -30.62 -4.89
CA ASP A 22 -7.76 -29.47 -5.74
C ASP A 22 -6.27 -29.10 -5.67
N ALA A 23 -5.89 -28.16 -6.54
CA ALA A 23 -4.56 -27.60 -6.61
C ALA A 23 -4.60 -26.12 -7.05
N TRP A 24 -3.62 -25.34 -6.62
CA TRP A 24 -3.57 -23.88 -6.79
C TRP A 24 -2.17 -23.41 -7.15
N ILE A 25 -2.09 -22.22 -7.74
CA ILE A 25 -0.84 -21.48 -7.95
C ILE A 25 -0.98 -20.12 -7.24
N ARG A 26 -0.16 -19.91 -6.21
CA ARG A 26 -0.04 -18.66 -5.44
C ARG A 26 0.95 -17.73 -6.13
N ILE A 27 0.60 -16.44 -6.18
CA ILE A 27 1.33 -15.39 -6.90
C ILE A 27 1.34 -14.11 -6.07
N ASN A 28 2.17 -13.15 -6.46
CA ASN A 28 1.98 -11.76 -6.05
C ASN A 28 0.77 -11.18 -6.79
N GLN A 29 -0.28 -10.82 -6.05
CA GLN A 29 -1.52 -10.28 -6.62
C GLN A 29 -1.34 -8.87 -7.22
N LEU A 30 -0.34 -8.09 -6.80
CA LEU A 30 -0.01 -6.83 -7.47
C LEU A 30 0.59 -7.04 -8.85
N GLY A 31 1.37 -8.12 -9.02
CA GLY A 31 2.14 -8.40 -10.23
C GLY A 31 3.66 -8.24 -10.02
N TYR A 32 4.39 -8.10 -11.12
CA TYR A 32 5.87 -8.11 -11.10
C TYR A 32 6.48 -6.99 -11.95
N LEU A 33 7.62 -6.44 -11.52
CA LEU A 33 8.39 -5.56 -12.39
C LEU A 33 9.09 -6.39 -13.49
N PRO A 34 9.32 -5.83 -14.70
CA PRO A 34 9.95 -6.55 -15.80
C PRO A 34 11.26 -7.22 -15.43
N GLN A 35 12.14 -6.55 -14.67
CA GLN A 35 13.47 -7.07 -14.34
C GLN A 35 13.60 -7.57 -12.88
N SER A 36 12.48 -7.75 -12.15
CA SER A 36 12.52 -8.35 -10.80
C SER A 36 12.57 -9.88 -10.85
N VAL A 37 12.90 -10.48 -9.70
CA VAL A 37 12.62 -11.90 -9.46
C VAL A 37 11.12 -12.12 -9.48
N LYS A 38 10.68 -13.24 -10.05
CA LYS A 38 9.27 -13.61 -10.22
C LYS A 38 9.13 -15.10 -9.95
N VAL A 39 8.50 -15.44 -8.83
CA VAL A 39 8.29 -16.84 -8.42
C VAL A 39 6.87 -17.02 -7.92
N ALA A 40 6.20 -18.04 -8.45
CA ALA A 40 4.91 -18.50 -7.95
C ALA A 40 5.07 -19.81 -7.17
N VAL A 41 4.10 -20.14 -6.33
CA VAL A 41 4.09 -21.40 -5.57
C VAL A 41 2.88 -22.24 -5.96
N PHE A 42 3.14 -23.39 -6.56
CA PHE A 42 2.11 -24.41 -6.77
C PHE A 42 1.91 -25.22 -5.49
N MET A 43 0.66 -25.57 -5.20
CA MET A 43 0.28 -26.48 -4.11
C MET A 43 -0.86 -27.41 -4.53
N SER A 44 -0.82 -28.66 -4.08
CA SER A 44 -1.84 -29.68 -4.39
C SER A 44 -2.11 -30.56 -3.19
N GLU A 45 -3.38 -30.90 -2.98
CA GLU A 45 -3.84 -31.88 -1.99
C GLU A 45 -3.55 -33.33 -2.40
N GLU A 46 -3.16 -33.57 -3.66
CA GLU A 46 -2.72 -34.88 -4.14
C GLU A 46 -1.23 -34.92 -4.47
N PRO A 47 -0.59 -36.10 -4.35
CA PRO A 47 0.75 -36.28 -4.90
C PRO A 47 0.71 -35.94 -6.38
N THR A 48 1.36 -34.85 -6.74
CA THR A 48 1.33 -34.30 -8.10
C THR A 48 2.75 -34.12 -8.56
N ASP A 49 3.07 -34.62 -9.74
CA ASP A 49 4.38 -34.44 -10.35
C ASP A 49 4.30 -33.43 -11.49
N ILE A 50 4.95 -32.27 -11.31
CA ILE A 50 4.98 -31.19 -12.31
C ILE A 50 6.35 -31.17 -12.96
N GLN A 51 6.37 -31.38 -14.27
CA GLN A 51 7.58 -31.39 -15.09
C GLN A 51 7.78 -30.07 -15.86
N GLU A 52 6.69 -29.35 -16.13
CA GLU A 52 6.71 -28.06 -16.81
C GLU A 52 5.52 -27.21 -16.40
N TYR A 53 5.62 -25.90 -16.65
CA TYR A 53 4.52 -24.95 -16.56
C TYR A 53 4.66 -23.89 -17.64
N ALA A 54 3.55 -23.28 -18.00
CA ALA A 54 3.47 -22.27 -19.05
C ALA A 54 3.07 -20.91 -18.48
N LEU A 55 3.65 -19.85 -19.01
CA LEU A 55 3.13 -18.49 -18.90
C LEU A 55 2.26 -18.23 -20.13
N VAL A 56 1.02 -17.82 -19.89
CA VAL A 56 -0.01 -17.63 -20.92
C VAL A 56 -0.45 -16.17 -20.92
N ASP A 57 -0.51 -15.56 -22.09
CA ASP A 57 -1.02 -14.21 -22.26
C ASP A 57 -2.54 -14.17 -22.06
N ALA A 58 -3.00 -13.30 -21.16
CA ALA A 58 -4.39 -13.27 -20.71
C ALA A 58 -5.38 -12.82 -21.80
N PHE A 59 -4.93 -12.02 -22.77
CA PHE A 59 -5.79 -11.46 -23.82
C PHE A 59 -5.89 -12.35 -25.06
N THR A 60 -4.85 -13.15 -25.33
CA THR A 60 -4.77 -14.05 -26.50
C THR A 60 -5.03 -15.51 -26.14
N GLY A 61 -4.85 -15.89 -24.87
CA GLY A 61 -4.87 -17.29 -24.43
C GLY A 61 -3.69 -18.12 -24.99
N GLN A 62 -2.70 -17.47 -25.62
CA GLN A 62 -1.55 -18.14 -26.19
C GLN A 62 -0.44 -18.31 -25.16
N THR A 63 0.16 -19.49 -25.11
CA THR A 63 1.37 -19.72 -24.33
C THR A 63 2.51 -18.87 -24.90
N VAL A 64 3.01 -17.93 -24.10
CA VAL A 64 4.15 -17.07 -24.49
C VAL A 64 5.49 -17.70 -24.14
N ARG A 65 5.52 -18.56 -23.12
CA ARG A 65 6.73 -19.31 -22.72
C ARG A 65 6.37 -20.55 -21.90
N THR A 66 7.11 -21.62 -22.09
CA THR A 66 7.12 -22.81 -21.22
C THR A 66 8.42 -22.85 -20.42
N PHE A 67 8.33 -23.28 -19.17
CA PHE A 67 9.45 -23.33 -18.23
C PHE A 67 9.54 -24.72 -17.59
N ASN A 68 10.77 -25.15 -17.39
CA ASN A 68 11.10 -26.42 -16.74
C ASN A 68 11.90 -26.20 -15.44
N SER A 69 12.16 -24.93 -15.08
CA SER A 69 12.80 -24.56 -13.81
C SER A 69 11.77 -24.65 -12.68
N ILE A 70 11.76 -25.82 -12.03
CA ILE A 70 10.82 -26.19 -10.98
C ILE A 70 11.63 -26.70 -9.78
N LYS A 71 11.35 -26.18 -8.60
CA LYS A 71 11.94 -26.69 -7.35
C LYS A 71 10.83 -27.30 -6.49
N SER A 72 10.89 -28.62 -6.26
CA SER A 72 10.02 -29.28 -5.29
C SER A 72 10.37 -28.85 -3.88
N THR A 73 9.36 -28.58 -3.06
CA THR A 73 9.51 -28.13 -1.67
C THR A 73 8.75 -29.03 -0.70
N GLY A 74 8.34 -30.21 -1.16
CA GLY A 74 7.72 -31.23 -0.30
C GLY A 74 6.26 -30.91 0.07
N LYS A 75 5.89 -31.23 1.31
CA LYS A 75 4.52 -31.14 1.83
C LYS A 75 4.39 -29.94 2.76
N MET A 76 3.18 -29.38 2.85
CA MET A 76 2.86 -28.32 3.81
C MET A 76 1.37 -28.39 4.19
N GLY A 77 1.08 -28.66 5.47
CA GLY A 77 -0.30 -28.88 5.93
C GLY A 77 -0.99 -29.96 5.11
N LEU A 78 -2.20 -29.67 4.60
CA LEU A 78 -2.96 -30.58 3.73
C LEU A 78 -2.37 -30.74 2.32
N MET A 79 -1.43 -29.88 1.92
CA MET A 79 -0.82 -29.92 0.59
C MET A 79 0.25 -31.02 0.52
N LYS A 80 -0.06 -32.10 -0.20
CA LYS A 80 0.84 -33.26 -0.40
C LYS A 80 1.96 -32.98 -1.39
N SER A 81 1.88 -31.92 -2.18
CA SER A 81 2.95 -31.49 -3.10
C SER A 81 2.98 -29.98 -3.23
N THR A 82 4.17 -29.39 -3.10
CA THR A 82 4.41 -27.97 -3.30
C THR A 82 5.63 -27.76 -4.19
N TYR A 83 5.58 -26.73 -5.04
CA TYR A 83 6.64 -26.40 -5.99
C TYR A 83 6.81 -24.90 -6.13
N ARG A 84 8.06 -24.44 -6.24
CA ARG A 84 8.39 -23.07 -6.68
C ARG A 84 8.55 -23.03 -8.20
N LEU A 85 7.85 -22.09 -8.83
CA LEU A 85 7.78 -21.89 -10.27
C LEU A 85 8.44 -20.55 -10.62
N ASN A 86 9.71 -20.56 -11.02
CA ASN A 86 10.50 -19.36 -11.30
C ASN A 86 10.47 -18.95 -12.79
N PHE A 87 9.86 -17.80 -13.08
CA PHE A 87 9.73 -17.24 -14.43
C PHE A 87 10.44 -15.89 -14.56
N SER A 88 11.49 -15.66 -13.76
CA SER A 88 12.21 -14.38 -13.67
C SER A 88 12.82 -13.93 -15.00
N ASP A 89 13.24 -14.87 -15.87
CA ASP A 89 13.85 -14.59 -17.17
C ASP A 89 12.87 -14.06 -18.23
N PHE A 90 11.59 -13.88 -17.87
CA PHE A 90 10.59 -13.25 -18.71
C PHE A 90 10.35 -11.80 -18.29
N ASN A 91 10.65 -10.88 -19.22
CA ASN A 91 10.67 -9.44 -18.95
C ASN A 91 9.70 -8.64 -19.83
N GLN A 92 8.92 -9.29 -20.70
CA GLN A 92 8.03 -8.56 -21.60
C GLN A 92 6.82 -8.03 -20.83
N PRO A 93 6.49 -6.74 -20.94
CA PRO A 93 5.30 -6.22 -20.30
C PRO A 93 4.01 -6.82 -20.88
N GLY A 94 3.04 -7.08 -20.01
CA GLY A 94 1.77 -7.68 -20.39
C GLY A 94 0.99 -8.17 -19.17
N THR A 95 -0.13 -8.83 -19.42
CA THR A 95 -0.94 -9.46 -18.39
C THR A 95 -1.00 -10.94 -18.66
N TYR A 96 -0.69 -11.74 -17.64
CA TYR A 96 -0.43 -13.15 -17.78
C TYR A 96 -1.12 -13.98 -16.70
N TYR A 97 -1.17 -15.28 -16.92
CA TYR A 97 -1.36 -16.27 -15.86
C TYR A 97 -0.43 -17.46 -16.08
N LEU A 98 -0.15 -18.18 -15.00
CA LEU A 98 0.60 -19.42 -15.05
C LEU A 98 -0.35 -20.60 -15.20
N LYS A 99 0.09 -21.62 -15.94
CA LYS A 99 -0.61 -22.89 -16.10
C LYS A 99 0.34 -24.06 -15.82
N ALA A 100 0.00 -24.88 -14.83
CA ALA A 100 0.69 -26.13 -14.53
C ALA A 100 -0.30 -27.29 -14.57
N GLY A 101 -0.19 -28.15 -15.59
CA GLY A 101 -1.22 -29.15 -15.88
C GLY A 101 -2.58 -28.51 -16.19
N LYS A 102 -3.58 -28.78 -15.33
CA LYS A 102 -4.93 -28.18 -15.43
C LYS A 102 -5.13 -26.95 -14.54
N VAL A 103 -4.18 -26.68 -13.65
CA VAL A 103 -4.26 -25.58 -12.69
C VAL A 103 -3.80 -24.30 -13.35
N VAL A 104 -4.54 -23.21 -13.11
CA VAL A 104 -4.19 -21.85 -13.53
C VAL A 104 -4.09 -20.93 -12.32
N SER A 105 -3.15 -19.99 -12.36
CA SER A 105 -3.11 -18.90 -11.38
C SER A 105 -4.19 -17.85 -11.67
N PRO A 106 -4.48 -16.94 -10.72
CA PRO A 106 -5.09 -15.66 -11.07
C PRO A 106 -4.26 -14.90 -12.12
N HIS A 107 -4.90 -13.96 -12.80
CA HIS A 107 -4.21 -13.02 -13.70
C HIS A 107 -3.30 -12.08 -12.90
N PHE A 108 -2.17 -11.71 -13.48
CA PHE A 108 -1.26 -10.71 -12.92
C PHE A 108 -0.54 -9.92 -14.02
N PRO A 109 -0.26 -8.62 -13.80
CA PRO A 109 0.53 -7.84 -14.72
C PRO A 109 2.04 -8.07 -14.50
N ILE A 110 2.81 -7.98 -15.59
CA ILE A 110 4.24 -7.70 -15.58
C ILE A 110 4.40 -6.32 -16.23
N ASN A 111 4.76 -5.28 -15.48
CA ASN A 111 5.01 -3.94 -16.02
C ASN A 111 5.73 -3.03 -15.01
N ASN A 112 6.16 -1.85 -15.45
CA ASN A 112 6.94 -0.90 -14.66
C ASN A 112 6.14 -0.13 -13.59
N HIS A 113 4.82 -0.25 -13.60
CA HIS A 113 3.89 0.55 -12.78
C HIS A 113 3.18 -0.25 -11.68
N VAL A 114 3.54 -1.54 -11.52
CA VAL A 114 2.94 -2.46 -10.54
C VAL A 114 2.86 -1.83 -9.13
N TYR A 115 3.95 -1.18 -8.72
CA TYR A 115 4.09 -0.58 -7.38
C TYR A 115 3.78 0.93 -7.34
N ASN A 116 3.29 1.54 -8.43
CA ASN A 116 2.95 2.97 -8.43
C ASN A 116 1.86 3.27 -7.41
N GLY A 117 2.15 4.21 -6.51
CA GLY A 117 1.26 4.72 -5.47
C GLY A 117 1.08 3.80 -4.27
N THR A 118 1.76 2.65 -4.20
CA THR A 118 1.52 1.69 -3.11
C THR A 118 2.10 2.17 -1.78
N ALA A 119 3.20 2.93 -1.79
CA ALA A 119 3.76 3.54 -0.58
C ALA A 119 2.85 4.65 -0.02
N ASP A 120 2.39 5.56 -0.87
CA ASP A 120 1.40 6.59 -0.51
C ASP A 120 0.10 5.97 0.02
N PHE A 121 -0.33 4.83 -0.55
CA PHE A 121 -1.55 4.15 -0.13
C PHE A 121 -1.51 3.74 1.35
N LEU A 122 -0.33 3.43 1.90
CA LEU A 122 -0.18 3.08 3.32
C LEU A 122 -0.49 4.25 4.26
N LEU A 123 -0.33 5.50 3.79
CA LEU A 123 -0.69 6.69 4.56
C LEU A 123 -2.20 6.76 4.83
N ASN A 124 -3.02 6.01 4.08
CA ASN A 124 -4.45 5.84 4.36
C ASN A 124 -4.68 5.44 5.81
N TYR A 125 -4.01 4.37 6.23
CA TYR A 125 -4.12 3.86 7.58
C TYR A 125 -3.49 4.82 8.60
N MET A 126 -2.33 5.40 8.30
CA MET A 126 -1.69 6.38 9.19
C MET A 126 -2.63 7.54 9.56
N ARG A 127 -3.34 8.16 8.59
CA ARG A 127 -4.30 9.22 8.96
C ARG A 127 -5.55 8.71 9.69
N GLN A 128 -5.98 7.47 9.43
CA GLN A 128 -7.09 6.85 10.17
C GLN A 128 -6.75 6.66 11.65
N GLN A 129 -5.47 6.43 11.95
CA GLN A 129 -4.96 6.27 13.30
C GLN A 129 -4.68 7.59 14.03
N ARG A 130 -4.83 8.76 13.39
CA ARG A 130 -4.54 10.05 14.06
C ARG A 130 -5.40 10.24 15.31
N CYS A 131 -4.72 10.52 16.43
CA CYS A 131 -5.30 10.89 17.72
C CYS A 131 -5.29 12.42 17.89
N GLY A 132 -6.26 13.00 18.60
CA GLY A 132 -6.54 14.44 18.52
C GLY A 132 -7.50 14.68 17.36
N TYR A 133 -7.15 15.42 16.32
CA TYR A 133 -8.01 15.53 15.14
C TYR A 133 -7.86 14.31 14.22
N ASN A 134 -8.95 13.60 13.97
CA ASN A 134 -9.00 12.43 13.11
C ASN A 134 -9.71 12.78 11.78
N PRO A 135 -9.00 12.85 10.64
CA PRO A 135 -9.59 13.26 9.37
C PRO A 135 -10.57 12.24 8.78
N PHE A 136 -10.45 10.97 9.16
CA PHE A 136 -11.36 9.92 8.71
C PHE A 136 -12.74 10.07 9.34
N LEU A 137 -12.78 10.32 10.66
CA LEU A 137 -14.02 10.61 11.39
C LEU A 137 -14.50 12.06 11.22
N LYS A 138 -13.61 12.97 10.80
CA LYS A 138 -13.83 14.42 10.75
C LYS A 138 -14.24 14.99 12.11
N ASP A 139 -13.66 14.44 13.16
CA ASP A 139 -13.93 14.79 14.55
C ASP A 139 -12.65 14.63 15.38
N SER A 140 -12.69 15.03 16.66
CA SER A 140 -11.56 14.90 17.58
C SER A 140 -11.78 13.86 18.67
N CYS A 141 -10.70 13.21 19.09
CA CYS A 141 -10.65 12.25 20.18
C CYS A 141 -9.58 12.63 21.21
N HIS A 142 -9.70 12.09 22.42
CA HIS A 142 -8.70 12.21 23.49
C HIS A 142 -8.23 13.66 23.78
N VAL A 143 -9.14 14.63 23.64
CA VAL A 143 -8.84 16.08 23.75
C VAL A 143 -8.46 16.56 25.15
N HIS A 144 -8.52 15.67 26.14
CA HIS A 144 -8.21 15.89 27.55
C HIS A 144 -6.92 15.21 28.02
N ASP A 145 -6.11 14.68 27.10
CA ASP A 145 -4.80 14.18 27.48
C ASP A 145 -3.91 15.29 28.02
N GLY A 146 -3.24 15.08 29.16
CA GLY A 146 -3.18 13.88 30.00
C GLY A 146 -2.53 14.17 31.35
N TYR A 147 -2.33 13.14 32.18
CA TYR A 147 -1.82 13.29 33.56
C TYR A 147 -0.55 12.48 33.80
N ILE A 148 0.48 13.15 34.30
CA ILE A 148 1.82 12.58 34.47
C ILE A 148 1.85 11.51 35.56
N LEU A 149 2.49 10.37 35.27
CA LEU A 149 2.86 9.34 36.23
C LEU A 149 4.38 9.19 36.35
N TYR A 150 4.85 8.76 37.52
CA TYR A 150 6.24 8.43 37.85
C TYR A 150 7.28 9.56 37.74
N HIS A 151 6.90 10.76 37.30
CA HIS A 151 7.82 11.90 37.32
C HIS A 151 8.17 12.31 38.76
N PRO A 152 9.45 12.53 39.10
CA PRO A 152 9.90 12.80 40.48
C PRO A 152 9.18 13.95 41.19
N THR A 153 8.79 14.98 40.43
CA THR A 153 8.18 16.21 40.98
C THR A 153 6.85 16.61 40.33
N LYS A 154 6.40 15.91 39.28
CA LYS A 154 5.26 16.31 38.44
C LYS A 154 4.14 15.27 38.38
N THR A 155 4.27 14.14 39.09
CA THR A 155 3.21 13.13 39.15
C THR A 155 1.87 13.77 39.57
N GLY A 156 0.82 13.48 38.81
CA GLY A 156 -0.53 14.03 38.98
C GLY A 156 -0.76 15.39 38.31
N GLN A 157 0.27 16.05 37.77
CA GLN A 157 0.09 17.28 37.00
C GLN A 157 -0.43 16.98 35.59
N HIS A 158 -1.25 17.89 35.06
CA HIS A 158 -1.71 17.83 33.69
C HIS A 158 -0.59 18.23 32.71
N ILE A 159 -0.50 17.55 31.57
CA ILE A 159 0.42 17.81 30.46
C ILE A 159 -0.33 17.68 29.13
N ASP A 160 -0.12 18.59 28.18
CA ASP A 160 -0.71 18.46 26.84
C ASP A 160 0.18 17.58 25.96
N VAL A 161 -0.27 16.35 25.71
CA VAL A 161 0.39 15.37 24.84
C VAL A 161 -0.51 14.89 23.69
N ARG A 162 -1.49 15.71 23.31
CA ARG A 162 -2.43 15.39 22.21
C ARG A 162 -1.70 15.22 20.89
N GLY A 163 -2.28 14.45 19.96
CA GLY A 163 -1.71 14.21 18.63
C GLY A 163 -1.23 12.77 18.47
N GLY A 164 -0.39 12.53 17.46
CA GLY A 164 0.22 11.21 17.22
C GLY A 164 -0.80 10.21 16.68
N TRP A 165 -0.51 8.93 16.83
CA TRP A 165 -1.36 7.85 16.34
C TRP A 165 -1.78 6.91 17.46
N HIS A 166 -3.00 6.42 17.39
CA HIS A 166 -3.42 5.18 18.04
C HIS A 166 -2.55 4.04 17.49
N ASP A 167 -2.00 3.22 18.38
CA ASP A 167 -0.99 2.22 18.01
C ASP A 167 -1.55 1.11 17.12
N ALA A 168 -2.76 0.65 17.44
CA ALA A 168 -3.53 -0.31 16.66
C ALA A 168 -5.05 -0.04 16.82
N THR A 169 -5.88 -1.06 17.08
CA THR A 169 -7.34 -0.86 17.28
C THR A 169 -7.67 -0.18 18.61
N ASP A 170 -6.79 -0.38 19.58
CA ASP A 170 -6.77 0.27 20.87
C ASP A 170 -6.30 1.72 20.71
N TYR A 171 -6.50 2.54 21.73
CA TYR A 171 -6.14 3.95 21.68
C TYR A 171 -4.86 4.26 22.46
N LEU A 172 -4.10 3.23 22.83
CA LEU A 172 -2.78 3.40 23.43
C LEU A 172 -1.84 4.08 22.43
N GLN A 173 -0.87 4.81 22.96
CA GLN A 173 0.13 5.48 22.14
C GLN A 173 1.49 5.28 22.78
N TYR A 174 2.43 4.69 22.05
CA TYR A 174 3.76 4.40 22.56
C TYR A 174 4.81 5.19 21.79
N THR A 175 5.79 5.72 22.53
CA THR A 175 6.95 6.39 21.94
C THR A 175 7.79 5.39 21.17
N THR A 176 7.94 4.16 21.68
CA THR A 176 8.69 3.08 21.05
C THR A 176 8.28 2.85 19.60
N THR A 177 7.00 2.59 19.33
CA THR A 177 6.46 2.34 17.98
C THR A 177 6.34 3.62 17.16
N SER A 178 5.81 4.70 17.72
CA SER A 178 5.59 5.96 17.01
C SER A 178 6.89 6.58 16.52
N ALA A 179 7.96 6.55 17.32
CA ALA A 179 9.25 7.08 16.90
C ALA A 179 9.89 6.22 15.80
N ASN A 180 9.76 4.88 15.85
CA ASN A 180 10.20 4.03 14.74
C ASN A 180 9.40 4.33 13.46
N ALA A 181 8.07 4.45 13.55
CA ALA A 181 7.21 4.81 12.42
C ALA A 181 7.62 6.16 11.78
N ILE A 182 7.85 7.19 12.61
CA ILE A 182 8.36 8.50 12.18
C ILE A 182 9.69 8.35 11.44
N TYR A 183 10.65 7.63 12.05
CA TYR A 183 11.97 7.44 11.47
C TYR A 183 11.91 6.72 10.11
N GLN A 184 11.11 5.66 10.00
CA GLN A 184 10.98 4.89 8.76
C GLN A 184 10.32 5.70 7.64
N MET A 185 9.28 6.48 7.94
CA MET A 185 8.68 7.39 6.94
C MET A 185 9.66 8.48 6.51
N MET A 186 10.43 9.06 7.45
CA MET A 186 11.49 10.02 7.12
C MET A 186 12.55 9.41 6.22
N PHE A 187 12.98 8.18 6.51
CA PHE A 187 13.95 7.45 5.70
C PHE A 187 13.38 7.14 4.31
N ALA A 188 12.12 6.70 4.22
CA ALA A 188 11.43 6.45 2.96
C ALA A 188 11.40 7.70 2.06
N TYR A 189 11.00 8.84 2.61
CA TYR A 189 10.96 10.11 1.87
C TYR A 189 12.36 10.62 1.52
N GLN A 190 13.36 10.48 2.40
CA GLN A 190 14.73 10.88 2.12
C GLN A 190 15.31 10.12 0.91
N GLU A 191 15.08 8.80 0.85
CA GLU A 191 15.66 7.96 -0.20
C GLU A 191 14.84 7.98 -1.50
N ASN A 192 13.51 8.13 -1.43
CA ASN A 192 12.59 8.00 -2.56
C ASN A 192 11.52 9.12 -2.61
N PRO A 193 11.88 10.42 -2.60
CA PRO A 193 10.91 11.52 -2.55
C PRO A 193 9.96 11.54 -3.75
N GLU A 194 10.39 11.01 -4.91
CA GLU A 194 9.59 10.94 -6.14
C GLU A 194 8.42 9.94 -6.07
N SER A 195 8.36 9.11 -5.03
CA SER A 195 7.31 8.10 -4.85
C SER A 195 6.13 8.60 -4.01
N PHE A 196 6.18 9.85 -3.52
CA PHE A 196 5.17 10.43 -2.62
C PHE A 196 4.53 11.68 -3.24
N GLY A 197 3.20 11.69 -3.33
CA GLY A 197 2.40 12.79 -3.87
C GLY A 197 1.95 13.82 -2.83
N ASP A 198 1.13 14.77 -3.27
CA ASP A 198 0.52 15.86 -2.47
C ASP A 198 -0.96 15.91 -2.85
N PHE A 199 -1.78 15.16 -2.12
CA PHE A 199 -3.21 14.97 -2.36
C PHE A 199 -4.08 15.39 -1.17
N TYR A 200 -3.48 15.54 0.01
CA TYR A 200 -4.15 15.89 1.26
C TYR A 200 -3.53 17.15 1.86
N ASP A 201 -4.31 17.86 2.67
CA ASP A 201 -3.81 18.98 3.44
C ASP A 201 -3.14 18.48 4.73
N ALA A 202 -2.55 19.41 5.49
CA ALA A 202 -1.86 19.07 6.74
C ALA A 202 -2.79 18.43 7.79
N ALA A 203 -4.10 18.70 7.72
CA ALA A 203 -5.09 18.07 8.60
C ALA A 203 -5.46 16.65 8.14
N GLY A 204 -5.00 16.22 6.96
CA GLY A 204 -5.30 14.93 6.35
C GLY A 204 -6.62 14.92 5.58
N LEU A 205 -7.19 16.08 5.25
CA LEU A 205 -8.39 16.20 4.42
C LEU A 205 -8.02 16.27 2.93
N PRO A 206 -8.90 15.83 2.00
CA PRO A 206 -8.59 15.89 0.57
C PRO A 206 -8.32 17.31 0.08
N GLY A 207 -7.19 17.52 -0.58
CA GLY A 207 -6.76 18.78 -1.19
C GLY A 207 -5.29 19.07 -0.96
N ALA A 208 -4.52 19.23 -2.04
CA ALA A 208 -3.09 19.51 -1.98
C ALA A 208 -2.75 20.83 -1.24
N ASN A 209 -1.66 20.85 -0.49
CA ASN A 209 -1.16 22.04 0.24
C ASN A 209 0.25 22.49 -0.18
N GLY A 210 0.87 21.82 -1.15
CA GLY A 210 2.24 22.10 -1.61
C GLY A 210 3.32 21.32 -0.86
N ILE A 211 2.94 20.39 0.02
CA ILE A 211 3.83 19.55 0.84
C ILE A 211 3.47 18.09 0.56
N PRO A 212 4.44 17.20 0.28
CA PRO A 212 4.11 15.79 0.08
C PRO A 212 3.41 15.19 1.30
N ASP A 213 2.39 14.37 1.07
CA ASP A 213 1.50 13.85 2.12
C ASP A 213 2.27 13.11 3.22
N ILE A 214 3.33 12.37 2.86
CA ILE A 214 4.21 11.70 3.82
C ILE A 214 4.93 12.69 4.75
N VAL A 215 5.31 13.86 4.25
CA VAL A 215 5.99 14.90 5.04
C VAL A 215 5.04 15.52 6.06
N ASP A 216 3.76 15.69 5.69
CA ASP A 216 2.72 16.10 6.63
C ASP A 216 2.44 15.04 7.69
N GLU A 217 2.44 13.76 7.32
CA GLU A 217 2.31 12.65 8.28
C GLU A 217 3.52 12.56 9.23
N ILE A 218 4.75 12.73 8.71
CA ILE A 218 5.97 12.84 9.51
C ILE A 218 5.86 14.00 10.50
N LYS A 219 5.39 15.16 10.04
CA LYS A 219 5.21 16.35 10.87
C LYS A 219 4.19 16.10 11.98
N TRP A 220 3.08 15.41 11.68
CA TRP A 220 2.08 15.02 12.66
C TRP A 220 2.67 14.17 13.80
N GLY A 221 3.46 13.15 13.44
CA GLY A 221 4.15 12.31 14.42
C GLY A 221 5.19 13.09 15.24
N LEU A 222 6.00 13.93 14.58
CA LEU A 222 7.02 14.72 15.26
C LEU A 222 6.41 15.78 16.18
N ASP A 223 5.25 16.36 15.85
CA ASP A 223 4.53 17.26 16.76
C ASP A 223 4.17 16.57 18.08
N TRP A 224 3.70 15.34 17.99
CA TRP A 224 3.39 14.53 19.16
C TRP A 224 4.65 14.14 19.94
N LEU A 225 5.69 13.65 19.24
CA LEU A 225 6.96 13.30 19.86
C LEU A 225 7.58 14.52 20.56
N ASN A 226 7.49 15.70 19.98
CA ASN A 226 7.96 16.95 20.59
C ASN A 226 7.19 17.30 21.88
N ARG A 227 5.88 17.02 21.95
CA ARG A 227 5.08 17.18 23.18
C ARG A 227 5.44 16.15 24.26
N MET A 228 5.81 14.94 23.84
CA MET A 228 6.32 13.89 24.71
C MET A 228 7.78 14.14 25.18
N ASN A 229 8.43 15.20 24.69
CA ASN A 229 9.68 15.77 25.21
C ASN A 229 9.54 17.28 25.51
N PRO A 230 8.79 17.67 26.56
CA PRO A 230 8.45 19.08 26.81
C PRO A 230 9.63 19.91 27.31
N ALA A 231 10.67 19.28 27.85
CA ALA A 231 11.87 19.93 28.36
C ALA A 231 13.10 19.03 28.22
N SER A 232 14.28 19.65 28.28
CA SER A 232 15.56 18.93 28.33
C SER A 232 15.56 17.93 29.49
N GLY A 233 15.85 16.67 29.20
CA GLY A 233 15.88 15.59 30.20
C GLY A 233 14.51 14.99 30.57
N GLU A 234 13.42 15.46 29.97
CA GLU A 234 12.07 14.99 30.30
C GLU A 234 11.48 14.19 29.12
N LEU A 235 11.47 12.86 29.25
CA LEU A 235 10.99 11.93 28.23
C LEU A 235 9.78 11.15 28.77
N TYR A 236 8.77 10.97 27.93
CA TYR A 236 7.61 10.12 28.22
C TYR A 236 7.60 8.91 27.28
N ASN A 237 7.18 7.74 27.79
CA ASN A 237 7.24 6.48 27.06
C ASN A 237 5.89 6.09 26.44
N GLN A 238 4.77 6.39 27.11
CA GLN A 238 3.44 6.04 26.61
C GLN A 238 2.34 6.95 27.16
N ILE A 239 1.21 6.97 26.47
CA ILE A 239 -0.08 7.51 26.93
C ILE A 239 -1.04 6.33 27.09
N ALA A 240 -1.84 6.38 28.15
CA ALA A 240 -2.78 5.33 28.56
C ALA A 240 -2.09 4.00 28.94
N ASP A 241 -2.92 3.02 29.26
CA ASP A 241 -2.55 1.63 29.60
C ASP A 241 -3.72 0.70 29.29
N ASP A 242 -3.53 -0.60 29.45
CA ASP A 242 -4.45 -1.67 29.07
C ASP A 242 -5.87 -1.61 29.67
N ARG A 243 -6.17 -0.67 30.57
CA ARG A 243 -7.57 -0.25 30.84
C ARG A 243 -8.30 0.22 29.58
N ASP A 244 -7.58 0.64 28.55
CA ASP A 244 -8.12 0.96 27.22
C ASP A 244 -8.87 -0.22 26.58
N HIS A 245 -8.53 -1.47 26.93
CA HIS A 245 -9.15 -2.68 26.39
C HIS A 245 -10.56 -2.94 26.99
N ALA A 246 -11.35 -1.88 27.19
CA ALA A 246 -12.70 -1.91 27.71
C ALA A 246 -13.76 -2.29 26.65
N GLY A 247 -13.33 -2.58 25.41
CA GLY A 247 -14.16 -2.97 24.27
C GLY A 247 -13.95 -2.09 23.04
N MET A 248 -14.35 -2.61 21.88
CA MET A 248 -14.32 -1.87 20.61
C MET A 248 -15.31 -0.71 20.66
N ARG A 249 -14.85 0.48 20.29
CA ARG A 249 -15.64 1.72 20.29
C ARG A 249 -15.10 2.66 19.19
N LEU A 250 -15.64 3.86 19.05
CA LEU A 250 -14.97 4.89 18.25
C LEU A 250 -14.09 5.75 19.16
N PRO A 251 -12.94 6.28 18.67
CA PRO A 251 -12.02 7.02 19.53
C PRO A 251 -12.62 8.34 20.03
N ASN A 252 -13.49 8.99 19.25
CA ASN A 252 -14.22 10.19 19.69
C ASN A 252 -15.37 9.87 20.68
N GLU A 253 -15.71 8.60 20.85
CA GLU A 253 -16.70 8.12 21.82
C GLU A 253 -16.05 7.42 23.03
N ASP A 254 -14.72 7.45 23.12
CA ASP A 254 -13.99 6.81 24.19
C ASP A 254 -14.26 7.49 25.55
N LYS A 255 -14.77 6.70 26.49
CA LYS A 255 -15.13 7.13 27.86
C LYS A 255 -14.43 6.30 28.94
N VAL A 256 -13.35 5.58 28.60
CA VAL A 256 -12.56 4.84 29.59
C VAL A 256 -12.11 5.79 30.70
N ASP A 257 -12.25 5.34 31.95
CA ASP A 257 -11.87 6.10 33.13
C ASP A 257 -10.58 5.54 33.73
N TYR A 258 -9.51 6.34 33.67
CA TYR A 258 -8.21 6.00 34.24
C TYR A 258 -8.03 6.50 35.69
N GLY A 259 -9.10 6.99 36.32
CA GLY A 259 -9.10 7.61 37.66
C GLY A 259 -9.27 9.12 37.65
N TYR A 260 -9.60 9.71 36.49
CA TYR A 260 -9.79 11.17 36.30
C TYR A 260 -11.25 11.52 35.95
N GLY A 261 -12.13 10.51 35.90
CA GLY A 261 -13.51 10.60 35.43
C GLY A 261 -13.63 10.12 33.98
N PRO A 262 -14.83 9.66 33.54
CA PRO A 262 -15.03 9.10 32.21
C PRO A 262 -14.62 10.05 31.09
N GLY A 263 -13.63 9.65 30.28
CA GLY A 263 -13.12 10.45 29.16
C GLY A 263 -12.34 11.73 29.54
N ASN A 264 -12.03 11.96 30.82
CA ASN A 264 -11.43 13.20 31.30
C ASN A 264 -9.89 13.16 31.44
N GLY A 265 -9.23 12.37 30.59
CA GLY A 265 -7.77 12.33 30.48
C GLY A 265 -7.17 10.95 30.76
N ARG A 266 -5.96 10.75 30.26
CA ARG A 266 -5.25 9.48 30.27
C ARG A 266 -3.89 9.61 30.98
N PRO A 267 -3.38 8.55 31.62
CA PRO A 267 -2.07 8.58 32.26
C PRO A 267 -0.96 8.71 31.22
N VAL A 268 0.09 9.46 31.56
CA VAL A 268 1.26 9.68 30.70
C VAL A 268 2.50 9.23 31.47
N TYR A 269 3.15 8.17 31.03
CA TYR A 269 4.19 7.50 31.80
C TYR A 269 5.56 8.11 31.51
N PHE A 270 6.17 8.68 32.55
CA PHE A 270 7.52 9.23 32.48
C PHE A 270 8.58 8.12 32.35
N CYS A 271 9.61 8.35 31.54
CA CYS A 271 10.80 7.49 31.46
C CYS A 271 11.66 7.64 32.73
N SER A 272 11.27 6.94 33.80
CA SER A 272 12.00 7.00 35.08
C SER A 272 13.39 6.35 35.00
N GLY A 273 13.52 5.30 34.19
CA GLY A 273 14.66 4.38 34.17
C GLY A 273 14.53 3.23 35.18
N GLU A 274 13.44 3.19 35.94
CA GLU A 274 13.15 2.18 36.95
C GLU A 274 11.95 1.32 36.54
N PRO A 275 11.81 0.09 37.08
CA PRO A 275 10.63 -0.74 36.90
C PRO A 275 9.31 0.00 37.16
N GLN A 276 8.35 -0.15 36.26
CA GLN A 276 6.98 0.40 36.37
C GLN A 276 5.94 -0.74 36.39
N VAL A 277 4.66 -0.38 36.57
CA VAL A 277 3.58 -1.37 36.78
C VAL A 277 3.38 -2.30 35.58
N ARG A 278 3.12 -3.59 35.85
CA ARG A 278 2.80 -4.66 34.88
C ARG A 278 1.72 -5.57 35.46
N GLY A 279 0.48 -5.11 35.50
CA GLY A 279 -0.61 -5.80 36.18
C GLY A 279 -0.33 -5.93 37.68
N GLN A 280 -0.24 -7.17 38.18
CA GLN A 280 0.17 -7.45 39.56
C GLN A 280 1.69 -7.50 39.76
N PHE A 281 2.46 -7.33 38.68
CA PHE A 281 3.92 -7.38 38.66
C PHE A 281 4.52 -5.98 38.38
N MET A 282 5.84 -5.95 38.27
CA MET A 282 6.59 -4.83 37.71
C MET A 282 7.20 -5.24 36.37
N ASN A 283 7.32 -4.31 35.43
CA ASN A 283 8.09 -4.50 34.21
C ASN A 283 9.60 -4.57 34.54
N THR A 284 10.43 -4.90 33.55
CA THR A 284 11.87 -5.08 33.71
C THR A 284 12.66 -3.93 33.10
N THR A 285 12.14 -2.71 33.20
CA THR A 285 12.86 -1.49 32.79
C THR A 285 14.20 -1.40 33.52
N THR A 286 15.25 -1.10 32.76
CA THR A 286 16.64 -0.99 33.28
C THR A 286 17.28 0.37 33.02
N GLY A 287 16.65 1.21 32.20
CA GLY A 287 17.16 2.53 31.85
C GLY A 287 16.20 3.27 30.93
N VAL A 288 16.69 4.32 30.26
CA VAL A 288 15.88 5.15 29.35
C VAL A 288 16.46 5.17 27.93
N ALA A 289 17.54 4.45 27.68
CA ALA A 289 18.34 4.56 26.47
C ALA A 289 17.58 4.14 25.21
N SER A 290 16.75 3.09 25.28
CA SER A 290 15.96 2.66 24.11
C SER A 290 14.99 3.76 23.64
N THR A 291 14.33 4.44 24.58
CA THR A 291 13.46 5.57 24.28
C THR A 291 14.25 6.83 23.88
N ALA A 292 15.35 7.13 24.59
CA ALA A 292 16.17 8.31 24.35
C ALA A 292 16.83 8.31 22.96
N GLY A 293 17.34 7.16 22.51
CA GLY A 293 17.92 6.99 21.18
C GLY A 293 16.90 7.24 20.06
N LYS A 294 15.65 6.81 20.26
CA LYS A 294 14.52 7.07 19.35
C LYS A 294 14.15 8.55 19.26
N TYR A 295 14.10 9.26 20.39
CA TYR A 295 13.92 10.73 20.39
C TYR A 295 15.04 11.42 19.62
N ALA A 296 16.29 11.08 19.95
CA ALA A 296 17.47 11.70 19.36
C ALA A 296 17.54 11.50 17.84
N SER A 297 17.32 10.27 17.37
CA SER A 297 17.34 9.95 15.94
C SER A 297 16.22 10.66 15.18
N CYS A 298 15.00 10.67 15.72
CA CYS A 298 13.87 11.35 15.11
C CYS A 298 14.05 12.87 15.06
N PHE A 299 14.51 13.49 16.15
CA PHE A 299 14.73 14.93 16.19
C PHE A 299 15.88 15.38 15.28
N ALA A 300 17.00 14.64 15.26
CA ALA A 300 18.13 14.96 14.40
C ALA A 300 17.80 14.80 12.90
N LEU A 301 17.19 13.68 12.49
CA LEU A 301 16.78 13.50 11.10
C LEU A 301 15.61 14.44 10.72
N GLY A 302 14.63 14.58 11.60
CA GLY A 302 13.46 15.44 11.41
C GLY A 302 13.84 16.91 11.22
N ALA A 303 14.79 17.43 12.00
CA ALA A 303 15.31 18.78 11.82
C ALA A 303 15.89 18.99 10.41
N ARG A 304 16.70 18.03 9.93
CA ARG A 304 17.30 18.12 8.59
C ARG A 304 16.26 18.03 7.48
N LEU A 305 15.30 17.10 7.60
CA LEU A 305 14.29 16.83 6.57
C LEU A 305 13.23 17.94 6.50
N LEU A 306 12.73 18.40 7.65
CA LEU A 306 11.65 19.39 7.71
C LEU A 306 12.11 20.82 7.50
N LYS A 307 13.42 21.11 7.47
CA LYS A 307 13.95 22.48 7.36
C LYS A 307 13.36 23.31 6.22
N ASN A 308 13.07 22.69 5.08
CA ASN A 308 12.53 23.37 3.90
C ASN A 308 11.00 23.56 3.94
N PHE A 309 10.31 22.85 4.82
CA PHE A 309 8.85 22.85 4.93
C PHE A 309 8.38 23.59 6.20
N TYR A 310 9.06 23.34 7.33
CA TYR A 310 8.71 23.82 8.67
C TYR A 310 9.97 24.30 9.44
N PRO A 311 10.62 25.41 9.01
CA PRO A 311 11.93 25.80 9.52
C PRO A 311 11.97 26.13 11.03
N GLU A 312 10.91 26.72 11.57
CA GLU A 312 10.84 27.06 13.01
C GLU A 312 10.75 25.79 13.87
N PHE A 313 9.89 24.86 13.48
CA PHE A 313 9.74 23.57 14.16
C PHE A 313 11.00 22.72 14.03
N ALA A 314 11.63 22.71 12.85
CA ALA A 314 12.90 22.03 12.62
C ALA A 314 14.00 22.51 13.58
N ALA A 315 14.12 23.83 13.78
CA ALA A 315 15.07 24.41 14.72
C ALA A 315 14.75 24.06 16.19
N GLU A 316 13.46 23.97 16.55
CA GLU A 316 13.03 23.57 17.90
C GLU A 316 13.47 22.14 18.23
N ILE A 317 13.18 21.17 17.36
CA ILE A 317 13.54 19.77 17.60
C ILE A 317 15.04 19.54 17.46
N GLU A 318 15.75 20.28 16.59
CA GLU A 318 17.21 20.25 16.49
C GLU A 318 17.87 20.56 17.83
N ALA A 319 17.38 21.58 18.53
CA ALA A 319 17.89 21.99 19.84
C ALA A 319 17.64 20.94 20.95
N LYS A 320 16.72 20.00 20.74
CA LYS A 320 16.36 18.94 21.70
C LYS A 320 17.12 17.63 21.46
N ALA A 321 17.60 17.38 20.24
CA ALA A 321 18.14 16.08 19.82
C ALA A 321 19.29 15.57 20.71
N ASP A 322 20.33 16.38 20.93
CA ASP A 322 21.45 15.99 21.79
C ASP A 322 21.00 15.80 23.24
N ALA A 323 20.18 16.72 23.77
CA ALA A 323 19.72 16.63 25.16
C ALA A 323 18.96 15.32 25.43
N ALA A 324 18.13 14.86 24.49
CA ALA A 324 17.45 13.58 24.58
C ALA A 324 18.46 12.41 24.57
N TYR A 325 19.42 12.42 23.64
CA TYR A 325 20.47 11.41 23.55
C TYR A 325 21.30 11.28 24.84
N GLN A 326 21.67 12.41 25.45
CA GLN A 326 22.45 12.41 26.69
C GLN A 326 21.71 11.75 27.86
N GLU A 327 20.37 11.72 27.88
CA GLU A 327 19.64 10.95 28.90
C GLU A 327 19.86 9.45 28.77
N GLY A 328 19.92 8.93 27.54
CA GLY A 328 20.27 7.53 27.29
C GLY A 328 21.70 7.19 27.69
N VAL A 329 22.65 8.12 27.47
CA VAL A 329 24.03 7.99 27.95
C VAL A 329 24.10 7.95 29.48
N LYS A 330 23.32 8.79 30.16
CA LYS A 330 23.28 8.86 31.64
C LYS A 330 22.61 7.64 32.27
N LYS A 331 21.57 7.09 31.63
CA LYS A 331 20.76 5.98 32.15
C LYS A 331 20.67 4.85 31.09
N PRO A 332 21.77 4.11 30.87
CA PRO A 332 21.79 3.01 29.91
C PRO A 332 20.80 1.91 30.29
N GLY A 333 20.08 1.35 29.32
CA GLY A 333 19.09 0.30 29.54
C GLY A 333 17.81 0.52 28.73
N ALA A 334 16.98 -0.51 28.67
CA ALA A 334 15.70 -0.47 27.97
C ALA A 334 14.58 0.08 28.86
N CYS A 335 13.65 0.83 28.25
CA CYS A 335 12.46 1.39 28.89
C CYS A 335 11.21 0.68 28.40
N GLN A 336 10.65 -0.22 29.22
CA GLN A 336 9.47 -0.98 28.86
C GLN A 336 8.19 -0.18 29.08
N THR A 337 7.14 -0.59 28.37
CA THR A 337 5.79 -0.05 28.60
C THR A 337 5.21 -0.58 29.91
N ALA A 338 4.14 0.05 30.36
CA ALA A 338 3.44 -0.25 31.60
C ALA A 338 2.00 -0.72 31.33
N SER A 339 1.49 -1.58 32.21
CA SER A 339 0.11 -2.09 32.17
C SER A 339 -0.45 -2.20 33.59
N VAL A 340 -1.77 -2.03 33.75
CA VAL A 340 -2.46 -1.99 35.04
C VAL A 340 -3.31 -3.24 35.29
N LEU A 341 -3.97 -3.80 34.28
CA LEU A 341 -4.92 -4.92 34.47
C LEU A 341 -4.30 -6.29 34.17
N SER A 342 -3.44 -6.35 33.16
CA SER A 342 -2.89 -7.57 32.57
C SER A 342 -1.36 -7.54 32.58
N PRO A 343 -0.68 -8.69 32.40
CA PRO A 343 0.76 -8.72 32.33
C PRO A 343 1.32 -8.39 30.93
N TYR A 344 0.50 -7.97 29.97
CA TYR A 344 0.93 -7.71 28.60
C TYR A 344 1.47 -6.28 28.47
N ILE A 345 2.66 -6.16 27.88
CA ILE A 345 3.39 -4.92 27.63
C ILE A 345 4.27 -5.14 26.39
N TYR A 346 4.77 -4.06 25.78
CA TYR A 346 5.95 -4.10 24.92
C TYR A 346 7.20 -4.30 25.78
N GLU A 347 7.78 -5.49 25.66
CA GLU A 347 8.85 -6.03 26.52
C GLU A 347 10.25 -5.74 25.98
N GLU A 348 10.45 -4.59 25.34
CA GLU A 348 11.74 -4.17 24.79
C GLU A 348 12.88 -4.40 25.82
N ASP A 349 13.89 -5.17 25.41
CA ASP A 349 15.09 -5.47 26.21
C ASP A 349 16.41 -5.12 25.49
N ASN A 350 16.32 -4.66 24.24
CA ASN A 350 17.41 -4.04 23.51
C ASN A 350 17.34 -2.51 23.63
N TRP A 351 18.49 -1.86 23.50
CA TRP A 351 18.60 -0.39 23.52
C TRP A 351 19.82 0.13 22.77
N VAL A 352 20.74 -0.75 22.38
CA VAL A 352 22.01 -0.33 21.77
C VAL A 352 21.82 0.04 20.31
N ASP A 353 20.91 -0.61 19.60
CA ASP A 353 20.40 -0.21 18.29
C ASP A 353 19.86 1.23 18.28
N ASP A 354 19.03 1.58 19.26
CA ASP A 354 18.45 2.92 19.35
C ASP A 354 19.52 4.00 19.59
N MET A 355 20.45 3.71 20.51
CA MET A 355 21.55 4.62 20.80
C MET A 355 22.55 4.69 19.64
N GLU A 356 22.78 3.59 18.92
CA GLU A 356 23.58 3.57 17.69
C GLU A 356 22.97 4.49 16.64
N LEU A 357 21.66 4.37 16.40
CA LEU A 357 20.94 5.19 15.44
C LEU A 357 20.93 6.67 15.84
N GLY A 358 20.63 6.96 17.11
CA GLY A 358 20.66 8.32 17.67
C GLY A 358 22.03 8.97 17.49
N ALA A 359 23.10 8.23 17.82
CA ALA A 359 24.47 8.70 17.63
C ALA A 359 24.81 8.94 16.13
N MET A 360 24.37 8.05 15.23
CA MET A 360 24.60 8.23 13.80
C MET A 360 23.90 9.46 13.23
N GLU A 361 22.66 9.74 13.63
CA GLU A 361 21.93 10.92 13.17
C GLU A 361 22.48 12.22 13.77
N LEU A 362 22.94 12.20 15.03
CA LEU A 362 23.67 13.33 15.63
C LEU A 362 25.02 13.57 14.94
N PHE A 363 25.76 12.52 14.61
CA PHE A 363 27.00 12.64 13.83
C PHE A 363 26.75 13.30 12.47
N LYS A 364 25.71 12.88 11.74
CA LYS A 364 25.34 13.50 10.45
C LYS A 364 24.96 14.98 10.58
N SER A 365 24.36 15.35 11.70
CA SER A 365 23.88 16.72 11.95
C SER A 365 25.00 17.65 12.42
N THR A 366 25.93 17.15 13.22
CA THR A 366 26.96 17.96 13.90
C THR A 366 28.35 17.83 13.29
N GLY A 367 28.65 16.70 12.65
CA GLY A 367 30.01 16.32 12.24
C GLY A 367 30.92 15.89 13.40
N ASP A 368 30.41 15.82 14.64
CA ASP A 368 31.22 15.46 15.80
C ASP A 368 31.54 13.95 15.82
N LEU A 369 32.84 13.65 15.70
CA LEU A 369 33.36 12.28 15.66
C LEU A 369 33.13 11.49 16.95
N THR A 370 32.82 12.14 18.08
CA THR A 370 32.46 11.45 19.32
C THR A 370 31.18 10.64 19.14
N TYR A 371 30.16 11.16 18.44
CA TYR A 371 28.95 10.38 18.17
C TYR A 371 29.23 9.22 17.21
N LEU A 372 30.08 9.40 16.19
CA LEU A 372 30.48 8.29 15.33
C LEU A 372 31.18 7.17 16.12
N GLN A 373 32.05 7.53 17.08
CA GLN A 373 32.71 6.55 17.94
C GLN A 373 31.70 5.80 18.82
N GLN A 374 30.73 6.51 19.39
CA GLN A 374 29.66 5.91 20.19
C GLN A 374 28.75 5.00 19.36
N ALA A 375 28.37 5.40 18.15
CA ALA A 375 27.62 4.56 17.23
C ALA A 375 28.36 3.23 16.96
N VAL A 376 29.65 3.30 16.66
CA VAL A 376 30.48 2.10 16.47
C VAL A 376 30.55 1.24 17.73
N GLU A 377 30.62 1.84 18.91
CA GLU A 377 30.62 1.11 20.19
C GLU A 377 29.30 0.38 20.41
N TYR A 378 28.16 1.06 20.26
CA TYR A 378 26.84 0.46 20.42
C TYR A 378 26.56 -0.63 19.39
N GLY A 379 26.87 -0.39 18.12
CA GLY A 379 26.67 -1.40 17.07
C GLY A 379 27.57 -2.64 17.19
N ARG A 380 28.68 -2.56 17.94
CA ARG A 380 29.49 -3.74 18.29
C ARG A 380 28.88 -4.58 19.41
N ARG A 381 27.94 -4.03 20.18
CA ARG A 381 27.24 -4.74 21.27
C ARG A 381 26.06 -5.55 20.75
N GLU A 382 25.52 -5.18 19.59
CA GLU A 382 24.54 -5.97 18.85
C GLU A 382 25.08 -6.24 17.43
N PRO A 383 25.99 -7.20 17.25
CA PRO A 383 26.49 -7.53 15.92
C PRO A 383 25.43 -8.17 15.00
N VAL A 384 24.32 -8.63 15.56
CA VAL A 384 23.18 -9.23 14.83
C VAL A 384 21.91 -8.90 15.61
N THR A 385 20.89 -8.39 14.93
CA THR A 385 19.57 -8.17 15.54
C THR A 385 19.01 -9.50 16.07
N PRO A 386 18.70 -9.62 17.39
CA PRO A 386 18.64 -10.92 18.04
C PRO A 386 17.57 -11.89 17.50
N TRP A 387 16.46 -11.38 16.97
CA TRP A 387 15.39 -12.21 16.44
C TRP A 387 15.77 -12.94 15.14
N MET A 388 16.78 -12.46 14.40
CA MET A 388 17.19 -13.00 13.11
C MET A 388 17.89 -14.36 13.30
N GLY A 389 17.09 -15.43 13.20
CA GLY A 389 17.48 -16.81 13.50
C GLY A 389 16.86 -17.39 14.78
N ALA A 390 16.09 -16.61 15.55
CA ALA A 390 15.36 -17.10 16.72
C ALA A 390 14.09 -17.87 16.32
N ASP A 391 13.61 -18.74 17.22
CA ASP A 391 12.32 -19.48 17.06
C ASP A 391 11.19 -18.90 17.93
N SER A 392 11.53 -18.01 18.86
CA SER A 392 10.57 -17.37 19.75
C SER A 392 11.09 -16.01 20.19
N ALA A 393 10.15 -15.13 20.54
CA ALA A 393 10.40 -13.83 21.13
C ALA A 393 9.23 -13.48 22.06
N ARG A 394 9.48 -12.69 23.11
CA ARG A 394 8.39 -12.00 23.81
C ARG A 394 7.88 -10.83 22.95
N HIS A 395 6.69 -10.34 23.27
CA HIS A 395 6.07 -9.26 22.50
C HIS A 395 6.95 -8.01 22.50
N TYR A 396 7.37 -7.54 21.32
CA TYR A 396 8.31 -6.40 21.14
C TYR A 396 9.66 -6.53 21.87
N GLN A 397 10.11 -7.74 22.18
CA GLN A 397 11.35 -7.95 22.95
C GLN A 397 12.58 -7.28 22.33
N TRP A 398 12.75 -7.44 21.02
CA TRP A 398 13.91 -6.96 20.26
C TRP A 398 13.48 -5.94 19.22
N TYR A 399 12.88 -4.86 19.72
CA TYR A 399 12.42 -3.74 18.93
C TYR A 399 13.45 -2.59 18.96
N PRO A 400 13.61 -1.79 17.88
CA PRO A 400 13.00 -1.91 16.55
C PRO A 400 13.49 -3.18 15.82
N PHE A 401 12.61 -3.83 15.06
CA PHE A 401 12.91 -5.13 14.42
C PHE A 401 14.03 -5.10 13.36
N MET A 402 14.71 -3.97 13.16
CA MET A 402 15.90 -3.83 12.34
C MET A 402 16.76 -2.68 12.88
N ASN A 403 18.07 -2.91 12.98
CA ASN A 403 19.02 -1.89 13.38
C ASN A 403 19.44 -1.02 12.16
N MET A 404 18.85 0.17 12.05
CA MET A 404 19.19 1.15 10.99
C MET A 404 20.57 1.80 11.17
N GLY A 405 21.13 1.76 12.38
CA GLY A 405 22.49 2.23 12.66
C GLY A 405 23.54 1.47 11.86
N HIS A 406 23.36 0.14 11.74
CA HIS A 406 24.26 -0.72 10.98
C HIS A 406 24.35 -0.31 9.51
N TYR A 407 23.23 0.03 8.88
CA TYR A 407 23.22 0.50 7.49
C TYR A 407 24.01 1.80 7.32
N HIS A 408 23.85 2.74 8.27
CA HIS A 408 24.58 4.01 8.21
C HIS A 408 26.08 3.80 8.42
N LEU A 409 26.48 2.94 9.35
CA LEU A 409 27.88 2.57 9.58
C LEU A 409 28.46 1.77 8.40
N ALA A 410 27.67 0.95 7.72
CA ALA A 410 28.07 0.27 6.50
C ALA A 410 28.42 1.26 5.37
N LYS A 411 27.85 2.47 5.37
CA LYS A 411 28.06 3.52 4.36
C LYS A 411 29.07 4.60 4.75
N VAL A 412 29.69 4.53 5.93
CA VAL A 412 30.73 5.52 6.29
C VAL A 412 31.97 5.36 5.41
N ASN A 413 32.66 6.48 5.15
CA ASN A 413 33.92 6.49 4.40
C ASN A 413 35.10 5.95 5.22
N ASN A 414 35.00 4.70 5.67
CA ASN A 414 36.02 3.95 6.39
C ASN A 414 35.88 2.47 6.04
N ASP A 415 36.78 1.94 5.20
CA ASP A 415 36.70 0.58 4.66
C ASP A 415 36.60 -0.52 5.74
N ARG A 416 37.32 -0.35 6.86
CA ARG A 416 37.29 -1.33 7.96
C ARG A 416 35.93 -1.36 8.65
N LEU A 417 35.39 -0.19 9.00
CA LEU A 417 34.09 -0.08 9.65
C LEU A 417 32.97 -0.50 8.68
N SER A 418 33.01 -0.02 7.45
CA SER A 418 32.05 -0.39 6.40
C SER A 418 31.95 -1.91 6.26
N LYS A 419 33.07 -2.62 6.11
CA LYS A 419 33.10 -4.10 6.03
C LYS A 419 32.58 -4.78 7.31
N GLU A 420 32.88 -4.23 8.48
CA GLU A 420 32.42 -4.76 9.77
C GLU A 420 30.89 -4.75 9.85
N PHE A 421 30.26 -3.61 9.52
CA PHE A 421 28.81 -3.46 9.62
C PHE A 421 28.04 -4.08 8.45
N ILE A 422 28.64 -4.15 7.25
CA ILE A 422 28.14 -5.00 6.16
C ILE A 422 28.03 -6.47 6.61
N ARG A 423 29.08 -6.99 7.28
CA ARG A 423 29.07 -8.35 7.81
C ARG A 423 27.99 -8.55 8.89
N ASN A 424 27.77 -7.55 9.75
CA ASN A 424 26.72 -7.62 10.78
C ASN A 424 25.32 -7.74 10.13
N MET A 425 25.00 -6.86 9.17
CA MET A 425 23.75 -6.95 8.38
C MET A 425 23.61 -8.30 7.68
N HIS A 426 24.68 -8.77 7.03
CA HIS A 426 24.71 -10.05 6.32
C HIS A 426 24.43 -11.24 7.25
N THR A 427 24.96 -11.23 8.46
CA THR A 427 24.83 -12.37 9.39
C THR A 427 23.37 -12.61 9.78
N GLY A 428 22.58 -11.55 9.99
CA GLY A 428 21.14 -11.68 10.24
C GLY A 428 20.39 -12.25 9.03
N ILE A 429 20.71 -11.76 7.82
CA ILE A 429 20.13 -12.25 6.56
C ILE A 429 20.42 -13.74 6.36
N VAL A 430 21.66 -14.20 6.57
CA VAL A 430 22.05 -15.60 6.44
C VAL A 430 21.22 -16.49 7.37
N ARG A 431 21.08 -16.11 8.65
CA ARG A 431 20.35 -16.92 9.65
C ARG A 431 18.87 -17.06 9.29
N THR A 432 18.25 -15.99 8.81
CA THR A 432 16.87 -16.04 8.32
C THR A 432 16.76 -16.83 7.02
N TYR A 433 17.74 -16.71 6.12
CA TYR A 433 17.79 -17.47 4.86
C TYR A 433 17.91 -18.98 5.09
N GLU A 434 18.78 -19.42 6.00
CA GLU A 434 18.92 -20.83 6.37
C GLU A 434 17.60 -21.45 6.85
N LYS A 435 16.73 -20.67 7.49
CA LYS A 435 15.37 -21.09 7.85
C LYS A 435 14.37 -21.03 6.70
N ALA A 436 14.59 -20.12 5.75
CA ALA A 436 13.70 -19.91 4.61
C ALA A 436 13.83 -20.99 3.52
N VAL A 437 15.03 -21.52 3.25
CA VAL A 437 15.32 -22.30 2.03
C VAL A 437 14.50 -23.59 1.84
N GLU A 438 14.01 -24.17 2.94
CA GLU A 438 13.17 -25.37 2.94
C GLU A 438 11.67 -25.03 2.80
N SER A 439 11.28 -23.79 3.08
CA SER A 439 9.89 -23.35 2.96
C SER A 439 9.49 -23.18 1.48
N PRO A 440 8.31 -23.66 1.06
CA PRO A 440 7.77 -23.38 -0.28
C PRO A 440 7.72 -21.88 -0.59
N PHE A 441 7.56 -21.04 0.43
CA PHE A 441 7.45 -19.58 0.30
C PHE A 441 8.74 -18.83 0.60
N MET A 442 9.85 -19.51 0.92
CA MET A 442 11.09 -18.86 1.35
C MET A 442 10.88 -17.82 2.46
N HIS A 443 9.96 -18.12 3.38
CA HIS A 443 9.62 -17.27 4.51
C HIS A 443 10.24 -17.83 5.78
N GLY A 444 11.42 -17.31 6.15
CA GLY A 444 12.23 -17.74 7.30
C GLY A 444 12.00 -16.95 8.59
N ILE A 445 10.91 -16.17 8.64
CA ILE A 445 10.54 -15.31 9.76
C ILE A 445 9.89 -16.15 10.86
N PRO A 446 10.22 -15.94 12.16
CA PRO A 446 9.50 -16.60 13.24
C PRO A 446 8.04 -16.12 13.29
N TYR A 447 7.11 -17.06 13.42
CA TYR A 447 5.67 -16.78 13.48
C TYR A 447 5.25 -16.36 14.88
N THR A 448 5.87 -15.32 15.44
CA THR A 448 5.39 -14.65 16.64
C THR A 448 4.35 -13.59 16.27
N TRP A 449 3.68 -13.01 17.27
CA TRP A 449 2.84 -11.82 17.05
C TRP A 449 3.66 -10.73 16.33
N CYS A 450 3.07 -10.07 15.34
CA CYS A 450 3.68 -9.10 14.42
C CYS A 450 4.67 -9.72 13.42
N SER A 451 4.45 -10.97 12.98
CA SER A 451 5.35 -11.63 12.03
C SER A 451 5.50 -10.87 10.71
N ASN A 452 4.47 -10.20 10.21
CA ASN A 452 4.57 -9.35 9.03
C ASN A 452 5.40 -8.06 9.26
N ASN A 453 5.47 -7.55 10.50
CA ASN A 453 6.37 -6.44 10.84
C ASN A 453 7.83 -6.91 10.76
N LEU A 454 8.13 -8.13 11.23
CA LEU A 454 9.42 -8.78 11.06
C LEU A 454 9.75 -9.03 9.58
N THR A 455 8.77 -9.46 8.78
CA THR A 455 8.90 -9.60 7.33
C THR A 455 9.29 -8.28 6.67
N THR A 456 8.63 -7.20 7.03
CA THR A 456 8.92 -5.84 6.53
C THR A 456 10.33 -5.36 6.93
N ALA A 457 10.74 -5.65 8.16
CA ALA A 457 12.08 -5.35 8.65
C ALA A 457 13.17 -6.11 7.87
N MET A 458 12.99 -7.42 7.65
CA MET A 458 13.94 -8.22 6.87
C MET A 458 13.97 -7.82 5.39
N LEU A 459 12.82 -7.49 4.80
CA LEU A 459 12.75 -6.94 3.44
C LEU A 459 13.65 -5.72 3.28
N THR A 460 13.51 -4.77 4.22
CA THR A 460 14.32 -3.56 4.23
C THR A 460 15.80 -3.89 4.41
N GLN A 461 16.16 -4.78 5.35
CA GLN A 461 17.54 -5.19 5.58
C GLN A 461 18.18 -5.85 4.35
N CYS A 462 17.47 -6.78 3.69
CA CYS A 462 17.93 -7.43 2.45
C CYS A 462 18.21 -6.40 1.35
N ARG A 463 17.28 -5.45 1.16
CA ARG A 463 17.45 -4.40 0.15
C ARG A 463 18.62 -3.48 0.45
N LEU A 464 18.70 -2.97 1.68
CA LEU A 464 19.79 -2.07 2.09
C LEU A 464 21.16 -2.75 1.99
N TYR A 465 21.25 -4.03 2.36
CA TYR A 465 22.46 -4.84 2.17
C TYR A 465 22.83 -4.97 0.69
N ARG A 466 21.87 -5.33 -0.17
CA ARG A 466 22.08 -5.45 -1.63
C ARG A 466 22.50 -4.13 -2.26
N GLU A 467 21.91 -3.01 -1.86
CA GLU A 467 22.28 -1.68 -2.35
C GLU A 467 23.69 -1.25 -1.88
N ALA A 468 24.09 -1.63 -0.66
CA ALA A 468 25.40 -1.31 -0.12
C ALA A 468 26.53 -2.18 -0.72
N THR A 469 26.23 -3.39 -1.19
CA THR A 469 27.24 -4.40 -1.56
C THR A 469 27.21 -4.83 -3.02
N GLY A 470 26.05 -4.73 -3.68
CA GLY A 470 25.77 -5.38 -4.97
C GLY A 470 25.55 -6.89 -4.87
N ASP A 471 25.50 -7.48 -3.67
CA ASP A 471 25.30 -8.91 -3.49
C ASP A 471 23.83 -9.31 -3.73
N GLU A 472 23.60 -10.17 -4.72
CA GLU A 472 22.27 -10.65 -5.11
C GLU A 472 21.91 -12.03 -4.53
N SER A 473 22.76 -12.62 -3.68
CA SER A 473 22.59 -13.99 -3.14
C SER A 473 21.24 -14.24 -2.45
N TYR A 474 20.61 -13.19 -1.91
CA TYR A 474 19.36 -13.25 -1.16
C TYR A 474 18.16 -12.65 -1.90
N LYS A 475 18.32 -12.26 -3.18
CA LYS A 475 17.31 -11.57 -3.97
C LYS A 475 16.01 -12.37 -4.13
N GLU A 476 16.11 -13.72 -4.16
CA GLU A 476 14.91 -14.57 -4.20
C GLU A 476 14.14 -14.56 -2.87
N MET A 477 14.82 -14.59 -1.71
CA MET A 477 14.18 -14.47 -0.41
C MET A 477 13.54 -13.09 -0.23
N GLU A 478 14.27 -12.03 -0.63
CA GLU A 478 13.76 -10.65 -0.67
C GLU A 478 12.45 -10.59 -1.47
N ALA A 479 12.43 -11.10 -2.71
CA ALA A 479 11.22 -11.13 -3.53
C ALA A 479 10.10 -12.00 -2.92
N ALA A 480 10.44 -13.14 -2.33
CA ALA A 480 9.44 -14.03 -1.75
C ALA A 480 8.74 -13.43 -0.52
N MET A 481 9.45 -12.63 0.29
CA MET A 481 8.84 -11.89 1.41
C MET A 481 7.94 -10.75 0.92
N LEU A 482 8.28 -10.10 -0.19
CA LEU A 482 7.41 -9.10 -0.82
C LEU A 482 6.14 -9.78 -1.35
N ASP A 483 6.31 -10.87 -2.09
CA ASP A 483 5.23 -11.63 -2.68
C ASP A 483 4.32 -12.23 -1.60
N TRP A 484 4.87 -12.63 -0.44
CA TRP A 484 4.12 -13.08 0.74
C TRP A 484 3.10 -12.04 1.21
N LEU A 485 3.50 -10.76 1.31
CA LEU A 485 2.61 -9.67 1.71
C LEU A 485 1.48 -9.42 0.68
N PHE A 486 1.62 -9.92 -0.54
CA PHE A 486 0.65 -9.72 -1.63
C PHE A 486 0.01 -11.01 -2.14
N GLY A 487 0.00 -12.09 -1.36
CA GLY A 487 -0.77 -13.31 -1.68
C GLY A 487 0.03 -14.53 -2.14
N CYS A 488 1.35 -14.43 -2.27
CA CYS A 488 2.21 -15.61 -2.45
C CYS A 488 2.51 -16.23 -1.08
N ASN A 489 1.47 -16.71 -0.42
CA ASN A 489 1.49 -17.34 0.89
C ASN A 489 0.46 -18.50 0.90
N PRO A 490 0.36 -19.32 1.97
CA PRO A 490 -0.53 -20.48 1.98
C PRO A 490 -1.99 -20.14 1.63
N TRP A 491 -2.47 -19.02 2.15
CA TRP A 491 -3.86 -18.58 2.09
C TRP A 491 -4.24 -17.97 0.74
N GLY A 492 -3.27 -17.36 0.03
CA GLY A 492 -3.54 -16.64 -1.21
C GLY A 492 -4.06 -15.22 -1.01
N THR A 493 -3.98 -14.71 0.23
CA THR A 493 -4.51 -13.42 0.64
C THR A 493 -3.39 -12.40 0.80
N SER A 494 -3.62 -11.13 0.46
CA SER A 494 -2.71 -10.06 0.83
C SER A 494 -2.73 -9.87 2.35
N MET A 495 -1.64 -9.33 2.88
CA MET A 495 -1.51 -8.94 4.28
C MET A 495 -1.78 -7.45 4.50
N ILE A 496 -2.24 -6.73 3.47
CA ILE A 496 -2.52 -5.29 3.54
C ILE A 496 -3.97 -5.05 3.16
N VAL A 497 -4.69 -4.37 4.05
CA VAL A 497 -6.12 -4.10 3.91
C VAL A 497 -6.38 -3.29 2.62
N GLU A 498 -7.22 -3.83 1.74
CA GLU A 498 -7.59 -3.25 0.43
C GLU A 498 -6.43 -3.05 -0.57
N LEU A 499 -5.28 -3.73 -0.41
CA LEU A 499 -4.14 -3.61 -1.34
C LEU A 499 -3.60 -4.97 -1.83
N PRO A 500 -3.94 -5.43 -3.05
CA PRO A 500 -4.82 -4.77 -4.01
C PRO A 500 -6.29 -4.92 -3.68
N LEU A 501 -7.08 -3.88 -3.98
CA LEU A 501 -8.55 -3.87 -3.84
C LEU A 501 -9.25 -4.92 -4.71
N TYR A 502 -8.58 -5.42 -5.76
CA TYR A 502 -9.08 -6.48 -6.62
C TYR A 502 -8.65 -7.88 -6.16
N GLY A 503 -7.82 -8.01 -5.12
CA GLY A 503 -7.35 -9.30 -4.61
C GLY A 503 -8.19 -9.84 -3.46
N ASP A 504 -7.79 -11.01 -2.96
CA ASP A 504 -8.10 -11.41 -1.58
C ASP A 504 -7.18 -10.61 -0.65
N TYR A 505 -7.75 -9.99 0.38
CA TYR A 505 -7.11 -9.14 1.38
C TYR A 505 -7.89 -9.23 2.69
N PRO A 506 -7.36 -8.73 3.82
CA PRO A 506 -8.07 -8.77 5.10
C PRO A 506 -9.34 -7.91 5.04
N SER A 507 -10.48 -8.57 4.98
CA SER A 507 -11.80 -7.94 4.85
C SER A 507 -12.44 -7.65 6.21
N GLN A 508 -11.98 -8.36 7.25
CA GLN A 508 -12.46 -8.25 8.62
C GLN A 508 -11.30 -8.03 9.61
N PRO A 509 -10.41 -7.03 9.38
CA PRO A 509 -9.34 -6.75 10.34
C PRO A 509 -9.90 -6.45 11.73
N HIS A 510 -9.12 -6.78 12.77
CA HIS A 510 -9.44 -6.47 14.16
C HIS A 510 -9.47 -4.95 14.35
N SER A 511 -10.64 -4.33 14.14
CA SER A 511 -10.78 -2.88 14.05
C SER A 511 -12.06 -2.36 14.68
N SER A 512 -11.89 -1.40 15.58
CA SER A 512 -12.91 -0.53 16.14
C SER A 512 -13.72 0.21 15.06
N LEU A 513 -13.08 0.67 13.98
CA LEU A 513 -13.74 1.38 12.87
C LEU A 513 -14.66 0.45 12.07
N LEU A 514 -14.19 -0.76 11.80
CA LEU A 514 -14.98 -1.78 11.10
C LEU A 514 -16.15 -2.24 11.96
N ASN A 515 -15.91 -2.51 13.25
CA ASN A 515 -16.94 -2.92 14.20
C ASN A 515 -18.08 -1.90 14.30
N ALA A 516 -17.76 -0.61 14.23
CA ALA A 516 -18.74 0.48 14.23
C ALA A 516 -19.44 0.70 12.88
N GLY A 517 -19.05 -0.01 11.82
CA GLY A 517 -19.60 0.15 10.47
C GLY A 517 -19.22 1.47 9.78
N VAL A 518 -18.13 2.12 10.23
CA VAL A 518 -17.67 3.40 9.67
C VAL A 518 -16.83 3.20 8.40
N GLY A 519 -16.10 2.10 8.33
CA GLY A 519 -15.29 1.72 7.17
C GLY A 519 -14.15 0.79 7.57
N ASN A 520 -13.37 0.38 6.58
CA ASN A 520 -12.22 -0.50 6.77
C ASN A 520 -10.95 0.29 7.12
N THR A 521 -9.92 -0.40 7.61
CA THR A 521 -8.58 0.15 7.92
C THR A 521 -7.68 0.16 6.69
N THR A 522 -8.14 0.79 5.62
CA THR A 522 -7.50 0.83 4.29
C THR A 522 -6.00 1.15 4.38
N GLY A 523 -5.16 0.28 3.81
CA GLY A 523 -3.70 0.43 3.78
C GLY A 523 -2.97 -0.13 5.00
N GLY A 524 -3.68 -0.59 6.03
CA GLY A 524 -3.07 -1.17 7.23
C GLY A 524 -2.47 -2.54 6.95
N LEU A 525 -1.22 -2.74 7.37
CA LEU A 525 -0.55 -4.04 7.40
C LEU A 525 -1.03 -4.82 8.62
N VAL A 526 -1.66 -5.98 8.41
CA VAL A 526 -2.05 -6.86 9.53
C VAL A 526 -0.85 -7.59 10.11
N ASP A 527 -0.90 -7.89 11.41
CA ASP A 527 0.13 -8.59 12.18
C ASP A 527 0.71 -9.81 11.47
N GLY A 528 -0.14 -10.58 10.81
CA GLY A 528 0.24 -11.77 10.07
C GLY A 528 0.21 -13.03 10.91
N PRO A 529 0.63 -14.17 10.32
CA PRO A 529 0.44 -15.45 10.96
C PRO A 529 1.26 -15.62 12.23
N VAL A 530 0.68 -16.33 13.18
CA VAL A 530 1.35 -16.74 14.42
C VAL A 530 1.46 -18.26 14.49
N TYR A 531 2.38 -18.77 15.30
CA TYR A 531 2.44 -20.19 15.64
C TYR A 531 1.08 -20.62 16.17
N ARG A 532 0.60 -21.78 15.73
CA ARG A 532 -0.68 -22.34 16.18
C ARG A 532 -0.78 -22.41 17.70
N THR A 533 0.31 -22.76 18.36
CA THR A 533 0.41 -22.82 19.82
C THR A 533 0.25 -21.46 20.49
N ILE A 534 0.68 -20.37 19.85
CA ILE A 534 0.42 -19.01 20.36
C ILE A 534 -1.08 -18.74 20.26
N PHE A 535 -1.67 -18.87 19.07
CA PHE A 535 -3.10 -18.61 18.85
C PHE A 535 -3.99 -19.40 19.83
N GLU A 536 -3.75 -20.70 19.98
CA GLU A 536 -4.53 -21.59 20.85
C GLU A 536 -4.38 -21.26 22.35
N SER A 537 -3.35 -20.51 22.74
CA SER A 537 -3.11 -20.09 24.12
C SER A 537 -3.75 -18.76 24.49
N LEU A 538 -4.20 -17.98 23.49
CA LEU A 538 -4.73 -16.63 23.69
C LEU A 538 -6.15 -16.64 24.24
N ARG A 539 -6.49 -15.59 24.99
CA ARG A 539 -7.82 -15.41 25.58
C ARG A 539 -8.63 -14.42 24.76
N GLY A 540 -9.85 -14.79 24.40
CA GLY A 540 -10.79 -13.89 23.72
C GLY A 540 -10.71 -13.95 22.20
N VAL A 541 -9.62 -14.48 21.62
CA VAL A 541 -9.56 -14.76 20.18
C VAL A 541 -10.64 -15.77 19.79
N ASN A 542 -11.35 -15.50 18.70
CA ASN A 542 -12.34 -16.41 18.12
C ASN A 542 -12.66 -16.04 16.66
N MET A 543 -13.36 -16.95 15.97
CA MET A 543 -13.67 -16.85 14.53
C MET A 543 -14.97 -16.10 14.21
N THR A 544 -15.57 -15.43 15.18
CA THR A 544 -16.77 -14.63 14.93
C THR A 544 -16.41 -13.48 14.00
N GLY A 545 -17.16 -13.33 12.91
CA GLY A 545 -17.02 -12.22 11.98
C GLY A 545 -17.96 -11.07 12.31
N ILE A 546 -18.01 -10.08 11.42
CA ILE A 546 -18.96 -8.98 11.51
C ILE A 546 -20.41 -9.47 11.33
N PRO A 547 -21.44 -8.73 11.80
CA PRO A 547 -22.82 -9.15 11.67
C PRO A 547 -23.21 -9.49 10.21
N GLY A 548 -23.57 -10.74 9.97
CA GLY A 548 -23.98 -11.24 8.64
C GLY A 548 -22.86 -11.77 7.75
N THR A 549 -21.59 -11.69 8.19
CA THR A 549 -20.43 -12.21 7.45
C THR A 549 -19.52 -12.99 8.40
N PRO A 550 -19.49 -14.32 8.33
CA PRO A 550 -18.58 -15.13 9.15
C PRO A 550 -17.10 -14.76 8.91
N GLY A 551 -16.26 -14.95 9.93
CA GLY A 551 -14.80 -14.85 9.76
C GLY A 551 -14.29 -15.96 8.85
N GLN A 552 -13.17 -15.72 8.16
CA GLN A 552 -12.53 -16.71 7.30
C GLN A 552 -11.41 -17.43 8.06
N ASP A 553 -11.59 -18.74 8.28
CA ASP A 553 -10.62 -19.57 8.99
C ASP A 553 -9.49 -20.10 8.10
N TYR A 554 -9.69 -20.08 6.78
CA TYR A 554 -8.87 -20.72 5.79
C TYR A 554 -8.44 -22.16 6.15
N GLU A 555 -9.30 -22.96 6.80
CA GLU A 555 -8.95 -24.26 7.39
C GLU A 555 -8.21 -25.17 6.39
N ARG A 556 -8.67 -25.17 5.13
CA ARG A 556 -8.08 -25.93 4.02
C ARG A 556 -6.61 -25.60 3.72
N PHE A 557 -6.20 -24.36 4.00
CA PHE A 557 -4.90 -23.81 3.65
C PHE A 557 -3.97 -23.59 4.84
N GLN A 558 -4.45 -23.82 6.08
CA GLN A 558 -3.63 -23.67 7.27
C GLN A 558 -2.48 -24.68 7.25
N PRO A 559 -1.23 -24.22 7.34
CA PRO A 559 -0.11 -25.10 7.67
C PRO A 559 -0.25 -25.65 9.10
N ASP A 560 0.49 -26.72 9.40
CA ASP A 560 0.47 -27.32 10.74
C ASP A 560 1.05 -26.35 11.79
N LEU A 561 2.14 -25.66 11.42
CA LEU A 561 2.97 -24.85 12.32
C LEU A 561 2.33 -23.51 12.71
N MET A 562 1.57 -22.89 11.81
CA MET A 562 1.12 -21.50 11.92
C MET A 562 -0.28 -21.31 11.39
N VAL A 563 -0.95 -20.27 11.87
CA VAL A 563 -2.31 -19.90 11.48
C VAL A 563 -2.40 -18.43 11.13
N TYR A 564 -3.30 -18.11 10.20
CA TYR A 564 -3.78 -16.76 9.91
C TYR A 564 -5.28 -16.82 9.69
N HIS A 565 -6.02 -15.84 10.19
CA HIS A 565 -7.47 -15.77 10.07
C HIS A 565 -7.89 -14.37 9.64
N ASP A 566 -8.87 -14.28 8.74
CA ASP A 566 -9.53 -13.01 8.45
C ASP A 566 -10.82 -12.91 9.27
N ALA A 567 -10.68 -12.55 10.54
CA ALA A 567 -11.79 -12.43 11.49
C ALA A 567 -11.59 -11.24 12.44
N ILE A 568 -12.68 -10.50 12.67
CA ILE A 568 -12.63 -9.26 13.48
C ILE A 568 -12.25 -9.51 14.93
N HIS A 569 -12.41 -10.74 15.45
CA HIS A 569 -12.03 -11.09 16.82
C HIS A 569 -10.69 -11.84 16.92
N ASP A 570 -9.93 -11.97 15.83
CA ASP A 570 -8.54 -12.43 15.88
C ASP A 570 -7.56 -11.24 15.85
N TYR A 571 -7.31 -10.68 17.03
CA TYR A 571 -6.32 -9.61 17.20
C TYR A 571 -4.88 -10.08 16.99
N SER A 572 -4.61 -11.39 17.01
CA SER A 572 -3.24 -11.90 17.01
C SER A 572 -2.65 -12.08 15.62
N THR A 573 -3.52 -12.26 14.63
CA THR A 573 -3.11 -12.42 13.23
C THR A 573 -3.66 -11.34 12.31
N ASN A 574 -4.74 -10.65 12.70
CA ASN A 574 -5.53 -9.81 11.83
C ASN A 574 -5.69 -8.37 12.32
N GLU A 575 -4.91 -7.94 13.33
CA GLU A 575 -4.87 -6.54 13.76
C GLU A 575 -3.90 -5.74 12.88
N PRO A 576 -4.36 -4.66 12.22
CA PRO A 576 -3.46 -3.74 11.54
C PRO A 576 -2.56 -3.00 12.54
N THR A 577 -1.27 -2.86 12.21
CA THR A 577 -0.29 -2.18 13.07
C THR A 577 0.25 -0.90 12.41
N MET A 578 0.30 0.20 13.19
CA MET A 578 0.75 1.50 12.68
C MET A 578 2.24 1.50 12.33
N ASP A 579 3.06 0.88 13.17
CA ASP A 579 4.51 0.84 12.97
C ASP A 579 4.91 -0.08 11.81
N GLY A 580 4.31 -1.26 11.70
CA GLY A 580 4.51 -2.19 10.59
C GLY A 580 4.13 -1.56 9.25
N THR A 581 2.98 -0.88 9.23
CA THR A 581 2.52 -0.11 8.06
C THR A 581 3.51 0.99 7.68
N ALA A 582 3.98 1.79 8.64
CA ALA A 582 4.96 2.84 8.40
C ALA A 582 6.32 2.28 7.92
N CYS A 583 6.78 1.16 8.47
CA CYS A 583 8.02 0.49 8.04
C CYS A 583 7.99 0.08 6.56
N LEU A 584 6.81 -0.31 6.05
CA LEU A 584 6.66 -0.79 4.68
C LEU A 584 6.74 0.32 3.62
N THR A 585 6.59 1.60 4.03
CA THR A 585 6.68 2.77 3.14
C THR A 585 8.01 2.85 2.40
N TYR A 586 9.15 2.53 3.05
CA TYR A 586 10.46 2.52 2.40
C TYR A 586 10.53 1.48 1.29
N TYR A 587 10.20 0.22 1.60
CA TYR A 587 10.40 -0.85 0.63
C TYR A 587 9.50 -0.67 -0.61
N LEU A 588 8.22 -0.31 -0.41
CA LEU A 588 7.30 -0.06 -1.53
C LEU A 588 7.69 1.18 -2.35
N SER A 589 8.11 2.27 -1.71
CA SER A 589 8.57 3.47 -2.45
C SER A 589 9.82 3.17 -3.27
N ALA A 590 10.69 2.30 -2.77
CA ALA A 590 11.89 1.87 -3.46
C ALA A 590 11.59 0.90 -4.62
N MET A 591 10.51 0.11 -4.53
CA MET A 591 10.01 -0.70 -5.65
C MET A 591 9.36 0.15 -6.75
N GLN A 592 8.60 1.19 -6.38
CA GLN A 592 8.10 2.18 -7.33
C GLN A 592 9.27 2.89 -8.06
N LYS A 593 10.28 3.34 -7.32
CA LYS A 593 11.50 3.94 -7.90
C LYS A 593 12.23 3.01 -8.86
N GLU A 594 12.33 1.73 -8.53
CA GLU A 594 12.93 0.72 -9.41
C GLU A 594 12.10 0.52 -10.69
N GLY A 595 10.77 0.50 -10.59
CA GLY A 595 9.87 0.47 -11.74
C GLY A 595 10.06 1.68 -12.67
N MET A 596 10.08 2.89 -12.10
CA MET A 596 10.34 4.14 -12.82
C MET A 596 11.71 4.14 -13.50
N LYS A 597 12.75 3.66 -12.82
CA LYS A 597 14.11 3.52 -13.38
C LYS A 597 14.13 2.57 -14.58
N GLN A 598 13.46 1.42 -14.48
CA GLN A 598 13.36 0.47 -15.59
C GLN A 598 12.59 1.04 -16.80
N ALA A 599 11.63 1.94 -16.55
CA ALA A 599 10.89 2.66 -17.61
C ALA A 599 11.60 3.94 -18.11
N ASN A 600 12.73 4.33 -17.50
CA ASN A 600 13.40 5.61 -17.75
C ASN A 600 12.49 6.84 -17.53
N ILE A 601 11.67 6.79 -16.47
CA ILE A 601 10.76 7.86 -16.05
C ILE A 601 11.35 8.54 -14.82
N GLN A 602 11.30 9.89 -14.77
CA GLN A 602 11.86 10.67 -13.66
C GLN A 602 10.90 10.85 -12.46
N GLY A 603 9.62 10.51 -12.64
CA GLY A 603 8.58 10.62 -11.62
C GLY A 603 7.19 10.52 -12.25
N ASP A 604 6.22 10.02 -11.49
CA ASP A 604 4.81 10.06 -11.87
C ASP A 604 4.20 11.37 -11.36
N LYS A 605 3.79 12.24 -12.29
CA LYS A 605 3.13 13.52 -11.99
C LYS A 605 1.68 13.55 -12.47
N ASN A 606 1.11 12.39 -12.78
CA ASN A 606 -0.29 12.29 -13.13
C ASN A 606 -1.15 12.57 -11.88
N VAL A 607 -2.33 13.16 -12.10
CA VAL A 607 -3.34 13.35 -11.06
C VAL A 607 -4.35 12.21 -11.16
N TYR A 608 -4.49 11.48 -10.07
CA TYR A 608 -5.39 10.33 -9.98
C TYR A 608 -6.66 10.70 -9.21
N VAL A 609 -7.80 10.19 -9.66
CA VAL A 609 -9.06 10.16 -8.91
C VAL A 609 -9.61 8.75 -8.98
N ASN A 610 -9.88 8.13 -7.83
CA ASN A 610 -10.36 6.75 -7.75
C ASN A 610 -9.52 5.76 -8.59
N GLY A 611 -8.19 5.93 -8.63
CA GLY A 611 -7.27 5.09 -9.41
C GLY A 611 -7.18 5.39 -10.92
N GLY A 612 -8.00 6.29 -11.46
CA GLY A 612 -7.95 6.72 -12.85
C GLY A 612 -7.14 8.01 -13.04
N ILE A 613 -6.34 8.10 -14.10
CA ILE A 613 -5.61 9.32 -14.47
C ILE A 613 -6.61 10.32 -15.06
N ILE A 614 -6.85 11.43 -14.35
CA ILE A 614 -7.74 12.50 -14.84
C ILE A 614 -6.99 13.69 -15.43
N ARG A 615 -5.69 13.80 -15.16
CA ARG A 615 -4.82 14.88 -15.64
C ARG A 615 -3.39 14.37 -15.69
N THR A 616 -2.65 14.73 -16.72
CA THR A 616 -1.21 14.48 -16.81
C THR A 616 -0.42 15.55 -16.07
N ASP A 617 0.91 15.56 -16.18
CA ASP A 617 1.81 16.49 -15.48
C ASP A 617 1.30 17.96 -15.49
N PRO A 618 0.78 18.49 -14.35
CA PRO A 618 0.24 19.84 -14.25
C PRO A 618 1.30 20.94 -14.41
N SER A 619 2.59 20.60 -14.29
CA SER A 619 3.69 21.53 -14.50
C SER A 619 4.00 21.78 -15.98
N LYS A 620 3.53 20.91 -16.87
CA LYS A 620 3.77 21.01 -18.32
C LYS A 620 2.62 21.70 -19.04
N LYS A 621 2.95 22.68 -19.87
CA LYS A 621 2.00 23.40 -20.74
C LYS A 621 1.59 22.57 -21.97
N GLN A 622 1.07 21.39 -21.71
CA GLN A 622 0.64 20.39 -22.68
C GLN A 622 -0.85 20.06 -22.55
N ILE A 623 -1.47 19.63 -23.65
CA ILE A 623 -2.86 19.17 -23.71
C ILE A 623 -2.90 17.87 -24.51
N THR A 624 -3.65 16.89 -24.04
CA THR A 624 -3.87 15.63 -24.73
C THR A 624 -5.33 15.56 -25.16
N LEU A 625 -5.58 15.35 -26.46
CA LEU A 625 -6.94 15.23 -27.00
C LEU A 625 -7.36 13.77 -27.00
N VAL A 626 -8.48 13.47 -26.35
CA VAL A 626 -9.10 12.15 -26.35
C VAL A 626 -10.50 12.24 -26.96
N PHE A 627 -10.90 11.20 -27.68
CA PHE A 627 -12.18 11.14 -28.37
C PHE A 627 -12.88 9.82 -28.07
N THR A 628 -14.13 9.87 -27.66
CA THR A 628 -14.96 8.69 -27.38
C THR A 628 -16.09 8.56 -28.40
N ALA A 629 -16.47 7.33 -28.75
CA ALA A 629 -17.70 7.05 -29.49
C ALA A 629 -18.21 5.62 -29.25
N ALA A 630 -19.53 5.47 -29.35
CA ALA A 630 -20.22 4.19 -29.31
C ALA A 630 -20.63 3.72 -30.72
N ASP A 631 -21.66 4.32 -31.32
CA ASP A 631 -22.26 3.83 -32.58
C ASP A 631 -22.25 4.87 -33.71
N LYS A 632 -21.63 6.05 -33.50
CA LYS A 632 -21.61 7.16 -34.46
C LYS A 632 -20.20 7.59 -34.82
N ALA A 633 -19.95 7.83 -36.12
CA ALA A 633 -18.67 8.29 -36.66
C ALA A 633 -18.80 9.56 -37.56
N ASP A 634 -19.85 10.37 -37.38
CA ASP A 634 -20.13 11.57 -38.16
C ASP A 634 -19.02 12.64 -38.08
N GLY A 635 -18.24 12.66 -36.98
CA GLY A 635 -17.09 13.54 -36.83
C GLY A 635 -15.79 13.06 -37.51
N ALA A 636 -15.74 11.84 -38.04
CA ALA A 636 -14.49 11.20 -38.48
C ALA A 636 -13.68 12.05 -39.47
N ASN A 637 -14.32 12.56 -40.52
CA ASN A 637 -13.62 13.37 -41.52
C ASN A 637 -13.18 14.73 -40.98
N ALA A 638 -14.02 15.41 -40.21
CA ALA A 638 -13.74 16.74 -39.67
C ALA A 638 -12.62 16.70 -38.63
N ILE A 639 -12.68 15.75 -37.70
CA ILE A 639 -11.71 15.59 -36.61
C ILE A 639 -10.35 15.18 -37.19
N ILE A 640 -10.29 14.08 -37.95
CA ILE A 640 -9.01 13.55 -38.45
C ILE A 640 -8.30 14.58 -39.34
N SER A 641 -9.02 15.23 -40.27
CA SER A 641 -8.43 16.27 -41.12
C SER A 641 -7.93 17.47 -40.32
N THR A 642 -8.63 17.87 -39.26
CA THR A 642 -8.19 18.95 -38.38
C THR A 642 -6.93 18.58 -37.61
N LEU A 643 -6.86 17.37 -37.03
CA LEU A 643 -5.66 16.92 -36.33
C LEU A 643 -4.46 16.82 -37.28
N LYS A 644 -4.67 16.26 -38.48
CA LYS A 644 -3.65 16.18 -39.53
C LYS A 644 -3.11 17.55 -39.93
N LYS A 645 -3.99 18.54 -40.13
CA LYS A 645 -3.63 19.94 -40.44
C LYS A 645 -2.65 20.53 -39.41
N TYR A 646 -2.77 20.15 -38.14
CA TYR A 646 -1.91 20.65 -37.06
C TYR A 646 -0.82 19.67 -36.62
N GLY A 647 -0.68 18.51 -37.26
CA GLY A 647 0.29 17.48 -36.88
C GLY A 647 0.06 16.92 -35.47
N ILE A 648 -1.20 16.85 -35.02
CA ILE A 648 -1.57 16.37 -33.67
C ILE A 648 -1.94 14.89 -33.74
N LYS A 649 -1.50 14.10 -32.76
CA LYS A 649 -1.98 12.73 -32.54
C LYS A 649 -2.94 12.71 -31.36
N GLY A 650 -4.23 12.50 -31.64
CA GLY A 650 -5.24 12.22 -30.61
C GLY A 650 -5.28 10.75 -30.20
N GLY A 651 -5.93 10.47 -29.06
CA GLY A 651 -6.35 9.13 -28.65
C GLY A 651 -7.85 8.92 -28.89
N PHE A 652 -8.21 7.79 -29.47
CA PHE A 652 -9.58 7.46 -29.86
C PHE A 652 -10.01 6.19 -29.13
N PHE A 653 -11.10 6.25 -28.38
CA PHE A 653 -11.57 5.17 -27.51
C PHE A 653 -12.97 4.78 -27.96
N PHE A 654 -13.13 3.53 -28.36
CA PHE A 654 -14.34 3.09 -29.05
C PHE A 654 -14.95 1.84 -28.43
N THR A 655 -16.27 1.74 -28.51
CA THR A 655 -16.98 0.52 -28.08
C THR A 655 -16.75 -0.62 -29.05
N GLY A 656 -17.05 -1.86 -28.63
CA GLY A 656 -17.00 -3.02 -29.52
C GLY A 656 -17.85 -2.84 -30.79
N GLU A 657 -19.07 -2.33 -30.62
CA GLU A 657 -19.98 -2.02 -31.73
C GLU A 657 -19.35 -1.04 -32.74
N PHE A 658 -18.61 -0.03 -32.28
CA PHE A 658 -17.92 0.89 -33.17
C PHE A 658 -16.89 0.18 -34.07
N TYR A 659 -16.09 -0.72 -33.49
CA TYR A 659 -15.08 -1.49 -34.23
C TYR A 659 -15.73 -2.35 -35.33
N GLU A 660 -16.91 -2.90 -35.05
CA GLU A 660 -17.70 -3.70 -35.99
C GLU A 660 -18.32 -2.84 -37.11
N LEU A 661 -18.88 -1.67 -36.77
CA LEU A 661 -19.56 -0.78 -37.72
C LEU A 661 -18.60 0.02 -38.61
N TYR A 662 -17.43 0.41 -38.08
CA TYR A 662 -16.53 1.37 -38.74
C TYR A 662 -15.05 0.90 -38.85
N PRO A 663 -14.77 -0.33 -39.33
CA PRO A 663 -13.41 -0.86 -39.39
C PRO A 663 -12.46 -0.03 -40.28
N GLU A 664 -12.97 0.57 -41.36
CA GLU A 664 -12.17 1.44 -42.24
C GLU A 664 -11.75 2.75 -41.57
N VAL A 665 -12.58 3.28 -40.65
CA VAL A 665 -12.24 4.47 -39.87
C VAL A 665 -11.14 4.15 -38.86
N VAL A 666 -11.26 3.00 -38.16
CA VAL A 666 -10.23 2.49 -37.26
C VAL A 666 -8.89 2.30 -38.00
N LYS A 667 -8.92 1.63 -39.15
CA LYS A 667 -7.73 1.42 -39.99
C LYS A 667 -7.09 2.73 -40.42
N ARG A 668 -7.89 3.74 -40.79
CA ARG A 668 -7.39 5.08 -41.13
C ARG A 668 -6.69 5.72 -39.93
N LEU A 669 -7.33 5.74 -38.76
CA LEU A 669 -6.75 6.33 -37.54
C LEU A 669 -5.39 5.71 -37.20
N ARG A 670 -5.29 4.38 -37.26
CA ARG A 670 -4.03 3.65 -37.06
C ARG A 670 -2.97 4.01 -38.09
N THR A 671 -3.33 4.01 -39.37
CA THR A 671 -2.41 4.36 -40.47
C THR A 671 -1.89 5.79 -40.34
N GLU A 672 -2.73 6.70 -39.82
CA GLU A 672 -2.35 8.07 -39.52
C GLU A 672 -1.62 8.22 -38.17
N GLY A 673 -1.32 7.14 -37.45
CA GLY A 673 -0.49 7.13 -36.24
C GLY A 673 -1.19 7.65 -34.98
N HIS A 674 -2.53 7.56 -34.92
CA HIS A 674 -3.30 7.84 -33.71
C HIS A 674 -3.32 6.65 -32.77
N LEU A 675 -3.45 6.91 -31.46
CA LEU A 675 -3.78 5.86 -30.50
C LEU A 675 -5.26 5.49 -30.71
N VAL A 676 -5.55 4.19 -30.81
CA VAL A 676 -6.92 3.69 -30.84
C VAL A 676 -7.07 2.60 -29.77
N GLY A 677 -7.95 2.82 -28.80
CA GLY A 677 -8.13 2.00 -27.61
C GLY A 677 -9.60 1.70 -27.29
N SER A 678 -9.81 1.07 -26.14
CA SER A 678 -11.12 0.58 -25.73
C SER A 678 -11.97 1.64 -25.02
N HIS A 679 -13.28 1.62 -25.29
CA HIS A 679 -14.32 2.25 -24.48
C HIS A 679 -15.32 1.19 -23.97
N SER A 680 -14.79 0.04 -23.53
CA SER A 680 -15.53 -1.21 -23.24
C SER A 680 -16.16 -1.85 -24.49
N TYR A 681 -16.56 -3.12 -24.43
CA TYR A 681 -17.27 -3.73 -25.56
C TYR A 681 -18.73 -3.29 -25.60
N GLY A 682 -19.46 -3.52 -24.50
CA GLY A 682 -20.91 -3.36 -24.40
C GLY A 682 -21.39 -1.99 -23.91
N HIS A 683 -20.48 -1.03 -23.70
CA HIS A 683 -20.80 0.31 -23.18
C HIS A 683 -21.58 0.25 -21.85
N LEU A 684 -21.12 -0.63 -20.95
CA LEU A 684 -21.79 -0.94 -19.70
C LEU A 684 -21.77 0.25 -18.74
N LEU A 685 -22.92 0.55 -18.12
CA LEU A 685 -22.95 1.43 -16.96
C LEU A 685 -22.52 0.63 -15.73
N TYR A 686 -21.34 0.93 -15.19
CA TYR A 686 -20.75 0.16 -14.12
C TYR A 686 -21.36 0.43 -12.73
N MET A 687 -21.92 1.63 -12.51
CA MET A 687 -22.53 2.03 -11.24
C MET A 687 -23.73 2.96 -11.44
N PRO A 688 -24.70 3.00 -10.52
CA PRO A 688 -25.82 3.94 -10.57
C PRO A 688 -25.33 5.40 -10.54
N TRP A 689 -26.08 6.29 -11.20
CA TRP A 689 -25.78 7.73 -11.21
C TRP A 689 -25.94 8.35 -9.81
N GLU A 690 -26.83 7.77 -9.00
CA GLU A 690 -27.18 8.25 -7.68
C GLU A 690 -26.22 7.77 -6.59
N ASN A 691 -25.45 6.71 -6.85
CA ASN A 691 -24.54 6.11 -5.88
C ASN A 691 -23.30 5.50 -6.54
N ARG A 692 -22.22 6.29 -6.63
CA ARG A 692 -20.95 5.91 -7.27
C ARG A 692 -20.19 4.80 -6.53
N ASP A 693 -20.46 4.62 -5.24
CA ASP A 693 -19.76 3.64 -4.39
C ASP A 693 -20.41 2.25 -4.45
N SER A 694 -21.44 2.08 -5.29
CA SER A 694 -22.08 0.80 -5.56
C SER A 694 -21.75 0.29 -6.97
N LEU A 695 -21.98 -0.99 -7.23
CA LEU A 695 -21.70 -1.61 -8.52
C LEU A 695 -22.97 -2.22 -9.12
N LEU A 696 -23.16 -2.00 -10.43
CA LEU A 696 -24.19 -2.65 -11.27
C LEU A 696 -23.66 -3.89 -11.98
N VAL A 697 -22.34 -4.07 -12.01
CA VAL A 697 -21.66 -5.17 -12.69
C VAL A 697 -20.84 -5.98 -11.70
N THR A 698 -20.72 -7.28 -11.94
CA THR A 698 -19.72 -8.11 -11.25
C THR A 698 -18.35 -7.93 -11.91
N ARG A 699 -17.29 -8.34 -11.20
CA ARG A 699 -15.94 -8.34 -11.75
C ARG A 699 -15.84 -9.21 -13.01
N GLU A 700 -16.43 -10.40 -12.99
CA GLU A 700 -16.40 -11.32 -14.13
C GLU A 700 -17.07 -10.70 -15.35
N GLN A 701 -18.18 -9.98 -15.16
CA GLN A 701 -18.85 -9.26 -16.24
C GLN A 701 -17.97 -8.15 -16.82
N PHE A 702 -17.30 -7.38 -15.97
CA PHE A 702 -16.35 -6.35 -16.39
C PHE A 702 -15.16 -6.97 -17.17
N GLU A 703 -14.52 -7.99 -16.62
CA GLU A 703 -13.35 -8.63 -17.25
C GLU A 703 -13.71 -9.27 -18.60
N GLN A 704 -14.87 -9.94 -18.69
CA GLN A 704 -15.35 -10.52 -19.95
C GLN A 704 -15.62 -9.44 -21.01
N ASP A 705 -16.23 -8.33 -20.62
CA ASP A 705 -16.49 -7.20 -21.52
C ASP A 705 -15.19 -6.59 -22.05
N MET A 706 -14.21 -6.38 -21.17
CA MET A 706 -12.88 -5.89 -21.55
C MET A 706 -12.13 -6.87 -22.45
N LEU A 707 -12.09 -8.17 -22.13
CA LEU A 707 -11.48 -9.19 -22.98
C LEU A 707 -12.10 -9.22 -24.38
N LYS A 708 -13.43 -9.10 -24.47
CA LYS A 708 -14.14 -9.04 -25.76
C LYS A 708 -13.79 -7.77 -26.54
N SER A 709 -13.65 -6.63 -25.86
CA SER A 709 -13.22 -5.37 -26.49
C SER A 709 -11.82 -5.49 -27.09
N TYR A 710 -10.86 -6.02 -26.33
CA TYR A 710 -9.48 -6.22 -26.80
C TYR A 710 -9.39 -7.29 -27.91
N ALA A 711 -10.28 -8.28 -27.94
CA ALA A 711 -10.40 -9.20 -29.07
C ALA A 711 -10.80 -8.48 -30.37
N GLY A 712 -11.80 -7.59 -30.33
CA GLY A 712 -12.21 -6.77 -31.48
C GLY A 712 -11.11 -5.80 -31.94
N MET A 713 -10.38 -5.20 -30.99
CA MET A 713 -9.19 -4.38 -31.28
C MET A 713 -8.12 -5.17 -32.04
N ARG A 714 -7.88 -6.42 -31.64
CA ARG A 714 -6.90 -7.30 -32.30
C ARG A 714 -7.32 -7.69 -33.72
N GLU A 715 -8.60 -7.90 -33.98
CA GLU A 715 -9.11 -8.09 -35.35
C GLU A 715 -8.85 -6.85 -36.23
N ALA A 716 -8.89 -5.66 -35.63
CA ALA A 716 -8.47 -4.41 -36.28
C ALA A 716 -6.93 -4.21 -36.28
N GLY A 717 -6.17 -5.22 -35.83
CA GLY A 717 -4.71 -5.29 -35.78
C GLY A 717 -4.04 -4.50 -34.66
N ILE A 718 -4.77 -4.12 -33.62
CA ILE A 718 -4.26 -3.41 -32.42
C ILE A 718 -4.07 -4.44 -31.32
N GLU A 719 -2.82 -4.67 -30.93
CA GLU A 719 -2.51 -5.57 -29.81
C GLU A 719 -2.64 -4.83 -28.47
N TYR A 720 -2.79 -5.57 -27.37
CA TYR A 720 -2.87 -4.98 -26.02
C TYR A 720 -1.76 -3.96 -25.74
N LYS A 721 -0.51 -4.28 -26.09
CA LYS A 721 0.66 -3.42 -25.90
C LYS A 721 0.58 -2.08 -26.64
N ASP A 722 -0.23 -2.00 -27.70
CA ASP A 722 -0.39 -0.78 -28.49
C ASP A 722 -1.36 0.20 -27.82
N ALA A 723 -2.25 -0.31 -26.95
CA ALA A 723 -3.25 0.46 -26.22
C ALA A 723 -3.56 -0.14 -24.83
N PRO A 724 -2.60 -0.09 -23.88
CA PRO A 724 -2.78 -0.61 -22.51
C PRO A 724 -3.61 0.36 -21.63
N VAL A 725 -4.54 1.09 -22.25
CA VAL A 725 -5.36 2.13 -21.63
C VAL A 725 -6.79 2.06 -22.13
N TYR A 726 -7.73 2.51 -21.31
CA TYR A 726 -9.13 2.66 -21.71
C TYR A 726 -9.78 3.88 -21.06
N ILE A 727 -10.85 4.37 -21.67
CA ILE A 727 -11.76 5.34 -21.06
C ILE A 727 -13.05 4.59 -20.73
N PRO A 728 -13.57 4.66 -19.48
CA PRO A 728 -14.79 3.95 -19.11
C PRO A 728 -16.01 4.54 -19.83
N PRO A 729 -17.02 3.73 -20.21
CA PRO A 729 -18.32 4.18 -20.70
C PRO A 729 -18.90 5.33 -19.87
N TYR A 730 -19.49 6.30 -20.55
CA TYR A 730 -20.04 7.52 -19.95
C TYR A 730 -19.06 8.31 -19.07
N GLU A 731 -17.75 8.03 -19.22
CA GLU A 731 -16.68 8.62 -18.43
C GLU A 731 -16.90 8.46 -16.90
N TYR A 732 -17.58 7.38 -16.49
CA TYR A 732 -18.05 7.17 -15.12
C TYR A 732 -17.52 5.85 -14.54
N TYR A 733 -16.79 5.93 -13.42
CA TYR A 733 -16.07 4.81 -12.81
C TYR A 733 -15.84 5.03 -11.30
N ASN A 734 -15.53 4.00 -10.53
CA ASN A 734 -15.14 4.10 -9.12
C ASN A 734 -13.80 3.38 -8.87
N LYS A 735 -13.38 3.29 -7.60
CA LYS A 735 -12.08 2.72 -7.23
C LYS A 735 -12.00 1.22 -7.57
N GLU A 736 -13.11 0.50 -7.47
CA GLU A 736 -13.24 -0.91 -7.79
C GLU A 736 -13.02 -1.17 -9.28
N ILE A 737 -13.69 -0.39 -10.15
CA ILE A 737 -13.52 -0.50 -11.61
C ILE A 737 -12.08 -0.16 -12.04
N ALA A 738 -11.47 0.87 -11.46
CA ALA A 738 -10.08 1.20 -11.74
C ALA A 738 -9.13 0.08 -11.27
N ALA A 739 -9.40 -0.51 -10.10
CA ALA A 739 -8.62 -1.62 -9.56
C ALA A 739 -8.72 -2.87 -10.45
N TRP A 740 -9.93 -3.24 -10.91
CA TRP A 740 -10.12 -4.38 -11.81
C TRP A 740 -9.42 -4.16 -13.17
N ALA A 741 -9.50 -2.96 -13.72
CA ALA A 741 -8.75 -2.61 -14.93
C ALA A 741 -7.23 -2.73 -14.73
N LYS A 742 -6.71 -2.18 -13.61
CA LYS A 742 -5.29 -2.25 -13.26
C LYS A 742 -4.80 -3.69 -13.10
N ASN A 743 -5.62 -4.59 -12.54
CA ASN A 743 -5.31 -6.02 -12.47
C ASN A 743 -5.18 -6.67 -13.85
N MET A 744 -5.99 -6.22 -14.82
CA MET A 744 -5.85 -6.63 -16.22
C MET A 744 -4.67 -5.95 -16.93
N GLY A 745 -3.87 -5.14 -16.23
CA GLY A 745 -2.78 -4.32 -16.79
C GLY A 745 -3.24 -3.07 -17.52
N ILE A 746 -4.54 -2.79 -17.53
CA ILE A 746 -5.14 -1.68 -18.29
C ILE A 746 -5.22 -0.44 -17.38
N GLN A 747 -4.56 0.65 -17.78
CA GLN A 747 -4.66 1.91 -17.07
C GLN A 747 -5.95 2.65 -17.46
N LEU A 748 -6.81 2.91 -16.47
CA LEU A 748 -7.98 3.78 -16.64
C LEU A 748 -7.51 5.24 -16.79
N ILE A 749 -7.91 5.90 -17.86
CA ILE A 749 -7.76 7.35 -18.01
C ILE A 749 -9.14 8.00 -18.15
N ASN A 750 -9.25 9.26 -17.74
CA ASN A 750 -10.46 10.05 -17.93
C ASN A 750 -10.15 11.52 -18.21
N TYR A 751 -11.14 12.27 -18.66
CA TYR A 751 -10.97 13.69 -18.96
C TYR A 751 -10.72 14.51 -17.69
N THR A 752 -10.00 15.62 -17.85
CA THR A 752 -9.81 16.61 -16.79
C THR A 752 -11.11 17.40 -16.60
N PRO A 753 -11.74 17.38 -15.41
CA PRO A 753 -13.02 18.04 -15.18
C PRO A 753 -12.91 19.57 -15.26
N GLY A 754 -14.07 20.24 -15.38
CA GLY A 754 -14.19 21.70 -15.29
C GLY A 754 -14.36 22.43 -16.63
N THR A 755 -13.76 21.92 -17.71
CA THR A 755 -13.87 22.55 -19.04
C THR A 755 -15.23 22.36 -19.71
N MET A 756 -16.00 21.34 -19.28
CA MET A 756 -17.24 20.90 -19.92
C MET A 756 -17.08 20.52 -21.40
N SER A 757 -15.87 20.19 -21.85
CA SER A 757 -15.64 19.79 -23.26
C SER A 757 -16.42 18.53 -23.62
N ASN A 758 -16.55 17.61 -22.67
CA ASN A 758 -17.32 16.38 -22.79
C ASN A 758 -18.84 16.59 -22.90
N ALA A 759 -19.36 17.80 -22.72
CA ALA A 759 -20.80 18.09 -22.86
C ALA A 759 -21.23 18.30 -24.34
N ASP A 760 -20.35 18.07 -25.30
CA ASP A 760 -20.60 18.25 -26.72
C ASP A 760 -21.57 17.22 -27.33
N TYR A 761 -21.85 16.12 -26.62
CA TYR A 761 -22.93 15.19 -26.97
C TYR A 761 -24.35 15.74 -26.71
N THR A 762 -24.49 16.76 -25.85
CA THR A 762 -25.81 17.20 -25.41
C THR A 762 -26.64 17.75 -26.57
N THR A 763 -27.93 17.43 -26.61
CA THR A 763 -28.86 17.83 -27.68
C THR A 763 -29.83 18.94 -27.20
N PRO A 764 -30.36 19.78 -28.12
CA PRO A 764 -31.21 20.91 -27.73
C PRO A 764 -32.47 20.55 -26.92
N ASP A 765 -33.02 19.35 -27.12
CA ASP A 765 -34.18 18.82 -26.39
C ASP A 765 -33.87 18.45 -24.92
N MET A 766 -32.60 18.42 -24.52
CA MET A 766 -32.19 18.27 -23.11
C MET A 766 -32.38 19.55 -22.27
N GLY A 767 -32.94 20.62 -22.85
CA GLY A 767 -33.29 21.85 -22.14
C GLY A 767 -32.10 22.50 -21.45
N GLN A 768 -32.19 22.74 -20.14
CA GLN A 768 -31.14 23.40 -19.35
C GLN A 768 -29.84 22.59 -19.24
N LYS A 769 -29.81 21.33 -19.70
CA LYS A 769 -28.58 20.52 -19.78
C LYS A 769 -27.83 20.70 -21.09
N TYR A 770 -28.46 21.25 -22.13
CA TYR A 770 -27.81 21.49 -23.42
C TYR A 770 -26.68 22.53 -23.31
N ARG A 771 -25.56 22.25 -23.97
CA ARG A 771 -24.37 23.12 -24.02
C ARG A 771 -23.95 23.34 -25.47
N SER A 772 -24.26 24.51 -26.03
CA SER A 772 -23.85 24.84 -27.41
C SER A 772 -22.32 24.82 -27.58
N SER A 773 -21.83 24.60 -28.79
CA SER A 773 -20.38 24.54 -29.04
C SER A 773 -19.68 25.87 -28.75
N LYS A 774 -20.40 27.00 -28.91
CA LYS A 774 -19.91 28.31 -28.48
C LYS A 774 -19.70 28.36 -26.97
N PHE A 775 -20.70 27.91 -26.19
CA PHE A 775 -20.60 27.85 -24.74
C PHE A 775 -19.40 27.00 -24.31
N ILE A 776 -19.25 25.81 -24.90
CA ILE A 776 -18.15 24.89 -24.57
C ILE A 776 -16.80 25.55 -24.87
N TYR A 777 -16.62 26.16 -26.05
CA TYR A 777 -15.40 26.88 -26.39
C TYR A 777 -15.10 28.01 -25.41
N ASP A 778 -16.10 28.83 -25.08
CA ASP A 778 -15.94 29.94 -24.15
C ASP A 778 -15.57 29.44 -22.75
N LYS A 779 -16.15 28.32 -22.30
CA LYS A 779 -15.83 27.69 -21.01
C LYS A 779 -14.40 27.16 -20.96
N ILE A 780 -13.94 26.50 -22.03
CA ILE A 780 -12.53 26.05 -22.14
C ILE A 780 -11.59 27.26 -22.04
N MET A 781 -11.88 28.36 -22.73
CA MET A 781 -11.06 29.58 -22.68
C MET A 781 -11.15 30.29 -21.31
N GLU A 782 -12.28 30.21 -20.62
CA GLU A 782 -12.46 30.72 -19.26
C GLU A 782 -11.56 29.98 -18.27
N VAL A 783 -11.58 28.64 -18.30
CA VAL A 783 -10.71 27.79 -17.47
C VAL A 783 -9.24 28.07 -17.79
N GLU A 784 -8.87 28.12 -19.07
CA GLU A 784 -7.51 28.45 -19.50
C GLU A 784 -7.03 29.79 -18.94
N LYS A 785 -7.90 30.81 -18.92
CA LYS A 785 -7.56 32.13 -18.40
C LYS A 785 -7.45 32.15 -16.87
N LYS A 786 -8.28 31.38 -16.18
CA LYS A 786 -8.37 31.37 -14.71
C LYS A 786 -7.23 30.58 -14.06
N GLU A 787 -6.95 29.39 -14.58
CA GLU A 787 -6.06 28.42 -13.93
C GLU A 787 -5.13 27.68 -14.92
N GLY A 788 -5.29 27.88 -16.23
CA GLY A 788 -4.51 27.21 -17.26
C GLY A 788 -5.02 25.81 -17.61
N LEU A 789 -4.53 25.26 -18.72
CA LEU A 789 -4.89 23.92 -19.22
C LEU A 789 -3.71 22.95 -19.19
N ASN A 790 -2.70 23.22 -18.36
CA ASN A 790 -1.51 22.38 -18.26
C ASN A 790 -1.90 20.93 -17.90
N GLY A 791 -1.32 19.96 -18.60
CA GLY A 791 -1.56 18.54 -18.40
C GLY A 791 -2.99 18.04 -18.72
N HIS A 792 -3.87 18.87 -19.32
CA HIS A 792 -5.28 18.48 -19.49
C HIS A 792 -5.48 17.32 -20.45
N LEU A 793 -6.28 16.33 -20.03
CA LEU A 793 -6.92 15.34 -20.89
C LEU A 793 -8.27 15.89 -21.34
N MET A 794 -8.35 16.35 -22.59
CA MET A 794 -9.52 17.06 -23.11
C MET A 794 -10.35 16.15 -24.01
N LEU A 795 -11.56 15.84 -23.56
CA LEU A 795 -12.47 14.92 -24.25
C LEU A 795 -13.46 15.65 -25.16
N ILE A 796 -13.66 15.10 -26.36
CA ILE A 796 -14.64 15.54 -27.36
C ILE A 796 -15.24 14.28 -27.98
N HIS A 797 -16.55 14.23 -28.18
CA HIS A 797 -17.18 13.05 -28.79
C HIS A 797 -16.82 12.94 -30.28
N PHE A 798 -16.39 11.74 -30.71
CA PHE A 798 -16.01 11.48 -32.10
C PHE A 798 -17.21 11.42 -33.05
N GLY A 799 -18.37 11.07 -32.51
CA GLY A 799 -19.66 11.17 -33.16
C GLY A 799 -20.75 11.54 -32.16
N THR A 800 -21.82 12.16 -32.63
CA THR A 800 -22.91 12.65 -31.76
C THR A 800 -24.26 12.47 -32.44
N ASP A 801 -25.33 12.45 -31.65
CA ASP A 801 -26.71 12.33 -32.14
C ASP A 801 -27.05 13.38 -33.22
N ASP A 802 -27.85 13.01 -34.22
CA ASP A 802 -28.24 13.90 -35.34
C ASP A 802 -28.94 15.19 -34.89
N ARG A 803 -29.61 15.17 -33.72
CA ARG A 803 -30.22 16.35 -33.10
C ARG A 803 -29.19 17.39 -32.67
N ARG A 804 -27.94 16.99 -32.44
CA ARG A 804 -26.82 17.91 -32.22
C ARG A 804 -26.43 18.53 -33.56
N THR A 805 -27.02 19.67 -33.94
CA THR A 805 -26.72 20.31 -35.23
C THR A 805 -25.47 21.21 -35.18
N ASP A 806 -25.17 21.82 -34.04
CA ASP A 806 -23.94 22.58 -33.80
C ASP A 806 -22.83 21.66 -33.28
N LYS A 807 -22.24 20.88 -34.18
CA LYS A 807 -21.18 19.93 -33.82
C LYS A 807 -19.89 20.68 -33.43
N PHE A 808 -19.27 20.36 -32.30
CA PHE A 808 -18.06 21.06 -31.83
C PHE A 808 -16.87 20.90 -32.79
N TYR A 809 -16.74 19.71 -33.38
CA TYR A 809 -15.69 19.43 -34.37
C TYR A 809 -15.87 20.19 -35.69
N ASN A 810 -17.05 20.78 -35.96
CA ASN A 810 -17.30 21.64 -37.12
C ASN A 810 -16.88 23.10 -36.84
N GLY A 811 -15.57 23.32 -36.75
CA GLY A 811 -14.95 24.64 -36.70
C GLY A 811 -14.45 25.08 -35.32
N TYR A 812 -15.11 24.70 -34.21
CA TYR A 812 -14.63 25.06 -32.88
C TYR A 812 -13.38 24.27 -32.47
N LEU A 813 -13.25 23.00 -32.89
CA LEU A 813 -12.02 22.23 -32.69
C LEU A 813 -10.79 22.90 -33.35
N ASP A 814 -10.90 23.30 -34.63
CA ASP A 814 -9.83 24.03 -35.33
C ASP A 814 -9.50 25.36 -34.64
N LYS A 815 -10.54 26.13 -34.29
CA LYS A 815 -10.40 27.41 -33.59
C LYS A 815 -9.73 27.25 -32.23
N MET A 816 -10.10 26.21 -31.48
CA MET A 816 -9.55 25.89 -30.17
C MET A 816 -8.07 25.53 -30.28
N ILE A 817 -7.72 24.56 -31.13
CA ILE A 817 -6.33 24.15 -31.35
C ILE A 817 -5.46 25.34 -31.76
N LYS A 818 -5.92 26.12 -32.76
CA LYS A 818 -5.18 27.31 -33.23
C LYS A 818 -4.99 28.35 -32.13
N THR A 819 -5.96 28.51 -31.24
CA THR A 819 -5.91 29.49 -30.15
C THR A 819 -4.98 29.02 -29.04
N LEU A 820 -5.06 27.75 -28.65
CA LEU A 820 -4.22 27.17 -27.60
C LEU A 820 -2.76 27.05 -28.04
N LYS A 821 -2.47 26.67 -29.29
CA LYS A 821 -1.10 26.72 -29.83
C LYS A 821 -0.51 28.14 -29.79
N ARG A 822 -1.29 29.17 -30.15
CA ARG A 822 -0.85 30.58 -30.04
C ARG A 822 -0.59 31.02 -28.60
N LYS A 823 -1.26 30.40 -27.63
CA LYS A 823 -1.03 30.60 -26.20
C LYS A 823 0.14 29.78 -25.65
N GLY A 824 0.82 29.00 -26.49
CA GLY A 824 2.02 28.22 -26.14
C GLY A 824 1.74 26.81 -25.63
N TYR A 825 0.52 26.28 -25.80
CA TYR A 825 0.24 24.88 -25.48
C TYR A 825 0.78 23.95 -26.57
N THR A 826 1.45 22.88 -26.15
CA THR A 826 1.77 21.74 -27.01
C THR A 826 0.66 20.69 -26.92
N PHE A 827 0.50 19.90 -27.97
CA PHE A 827 -0.46 18.79 -27.98
C PHE A 827 0.33 17.48 -28.01
N VAL A 828 0.15 16.65 -26.98
CA VAL A 828 0.98 15.47 -26.72
C VAL A 828 0.13 14.20 -26.87
N PRO A 829 0.65 13.12 -27.48
CA PRO A 829 -0.03 11.82 -27.54
C PRO A 829 -0.32 11.26 -26.14
N VAL A 830 -1.38 10.44 -26.03
CA VAL A 830 -1.84 9.90 -24.73
C VAL A 830 -0.75 9.15 -23.97
N LEU A 831 -0.14 8.14 -24.58
CA LEU A 831 0.87 7.28 -23.92
C LEU A 831 2.08 8.09 -23.44
N GLU A 832 2.60 8.98 -24.31
CA GLU A 832 3.69 9.90 -23.94
C GLU A 832 3.31 10.81 -22.78
N ALA A 833 2.07 11.33 -22.77
CA ALA A 833 1.64 12.27 -21.75
C ALA A 833 1.46 11.62 -20.37
N ILE A 834 1.04 10.35 -20.31
CA ILE A 834 0.87 9.59 -19.07
C ILE A 834 2.14 8.84 -18.64
N GLY A 835 3.16 8.76 -19.49
CA GLY A 835 4.44 8.12 -19.20
C GLY A 835 4.47 6.61 -19.48
N MET A 836 3.85 6.16 -20.57
CA MET A 836 3.84 4.76 -21.03
C MET A 836 4.46 4.57 -22.42
#